data_AF-A0A1M7JG61-F1
#
_entry.id   AF-A0A1M7JG61-F1
#
_cell.length_a   1.000
_cell.length_b   1.000
_cell.length_c   1.000
_cell.angle_alpha   90.00
_cell.angle_beta   90.00
_cell.angle_gamma   90.00
#
_symmetry.space_group_name_H-M   'P 1'
#
loop_
_entity.id
_entity.type
_entity.pdbx_description
1 polymer ?
#
loop_
_entity_poly.entity_id
_entity_poly.type
_entity_poly.pdbx_seq_one_letter_code
_entity_poly.pdbx_strand_id
1 'polypeptide(L)'
;MEKSLKKVLAILCLLSISVYSKNRVDSNNPNFSQSSKDVYLKSSDTIIKVLEGKKNKESNVINSSSINSNNQSNLRVKPTVVSLDWTKAPNSYIFDPSQNSEGLYVPVKKAYIMWGNDKYIGGAGIPDGAVTADVLWEDVHGLIKTGSGYSLEVLDSGLNAKIKVPVNKSKKGNAVIAFRVNGEIYWSWHIWVTDDPSNGPAYKSFGNVKRELSDGTIEPIPDSDWKWMDRNLGAVSNSMTSNEWSRSGGLLYQWGRKDPIPPLVTKVDDFYEASGSIGRVRHRGAKNLTNAIKIDDLTKYVLLSNAEVGNNLKLSIKNPLSLIYINKDDNSGPAYYNGNVNLPINWFGKSTTLADSQLTELNLWSDNSQGKITANYNSDDSGRAYRNKSSYDPCPNGWRVPSVLVANLGSATYADDVRVDFSPFGVRTNMGKDLFETNKYHIIKPTDNGVPGFMTGFKVYSNYWFDLSKVGGNNMGVFPGSGQIVQLAHEGQYSDQHHIGLWTATMPRHFDASPSVNARMLFMIPDKDQPDVPDPAFPNVKGRYFYMPLMTGKTSDANGCRCIKDPLYIANSYDFPTEYLPQTQEYREGINNPNTYQIVKNTAVTTIEIPVSKAFSVQSQLLNNQEILNSSNFNNLKVNVLWTTNSSLINKLTVVNPSPGSISAISASKILVDINPNQSGNAVVTLHNGSITNPVYWSWHIWVTDTPIQSNSYTTELPITGVTNYVNYVTKARSVLQTEFMDRNLGATDAFPIVANPLTPSTAELAVIKASTGLHYQWGRKDPLPVFQYADNRASYAVFLGKVNTNGTPSYTSLPYATYNNLSGAYIVPYNIYAANANVVTTDKVSDRVAKVLSYSVKNPLVYMIPSSFASYNSAMPLYTNGTDWLSTEPNLAADRWGRGGNKSPFDPCPEGWRIPDIMNSAYNSNQDFGITPWYKKDKNVGTGYSVSTDYLGIRVRNPSTTSTIGYTFNDPAYKIGNYPNSGSRGYRSVIANQTSAGTFNAVNFQFPGVWTAALNSNYIGRPIDVMFDAASTANRMTAFNDNNDPYFAMSCRCVKIKYDANGNEQGALPMLQITSLPATLASSALRKTEVLEKIKENKISLFPNPVKDVLYIKAPEEKGYFYQMYNMSGQLVKSGQFENGSTNVSSLISGIYLVRINNSESMVKIIKE
;
A
#
# COMPACT_ATOMS: atom_id res chain seq x y z
N MET A 1 2.23 -47.10 24.82
CA MET A 1 1.98 -46.14 25.91
C MET A 1 2.96 -44.98 25.72
N GLU A 2 2.71 -44.10 24.73
CA GLU A 2 3.59 -42.93 24.46
C GLU A 2 2.95 -41.88 23.52
N LYS A 3 1.64 -41.99 23.23
CA LYS A 3 0.90 -41.05 22.36
C LYS A 3 -0.19 -40.24 23.10
N SER A 4 -0.33 -40.41 24.41
CA SER A 4 -1.38 -39.74 25.20
C SER A 4 -0.87 -38.50 25.98
N LEU A 5 0.44 -38.31 26.14
CA LEU A 5 0.97 -37.23 27.00
C LEU A 5 1.04 -35.85 26.32
N LYS A 6 1.06 -35.78 24.97
CA LYS A 6 1.16 -34.50 24.24
C LYS A 6 -0.17 -33.72 24.13
N LYS A 7 -1.32 -34.35 24.38
CA LYS A 7 -2.63 -33.67 24.39
C LYS A 7 -3.04 -33.12 25.76
N VAL A 8 -2.34 -33.54 26.82
CA VAL A 8 -2.63 -33.09 28.19
C VAL A 8 -1.84 -31.83 28.57
N LEU A 9 -0.66 -31.59 27.98
CA LEU A 9 0.10 -30.35 28.20
C LEU A 9 -0.53 -29.10 27.54
N ALA A 10 -1.23 -29.26 26.41
CA ALA A 10 -1.90 -28.16 25.71
C ALA A 10 -3.21 -27.71 26.40
N ILE A 11 -3.74 -28.50 27.33
CA ILE A 11 -5.00 -28.23 28.06
C ILE A 11 -4.74 -27.77 29.50
N LEU A 12 -3.52 -27.98 30.05
CA LEU A 12 -3.16 -27.57 31.41
C LEU A 12 -2.51 -26.19 31.54
N CYS A 13 -2.23 -25.48 30.44
CA CYS A 13 -1.81 -24.06 30.49
C CYS A 13 -2.99 -23.06 30.53
N LEU A 14 -4.24 -23.53 30.53
CA LEU A 14 -5.44 -22.72 30.31
C LEU A 14 -6.41 -22.66 31.50
N LEU A 15 -6.04 -23.15 32.68
CA LEU A 15 -6.91 -23.17 33.86
C LEU A 15 -6.19 -22.66 35.09
N SER A 16 -6.17 -21.34 35.30
CA SER A 16 -5.91 -20.75 36.62
C SER A 16 -6.50 -19.35 36.77
N ILE A 17 -7.82 -19.18 36.57
CA ILE A 17 -8.54 -18.04 37.18
C ILE A 17 -9.91 -18.54 37.64
N SER A 18 -10.07 -18.77 38.94
CA SER A 18 -11.31 -19.17 39.61
C SER A 18 -11.82 -18.08 40.55
N VAL A 19 -12.89 -17.42 40.11
CA VAL A 19 -14.21 -17.17 40.76
C VAL A 19 -14.33 -17.23 42.30
N TYR A 20 -15.01 -16.24 42.92
CA TYR A 20 -16.21 -16.33 43.81
C TYR A 20 -16.50 -14.93 44.45
N SER A 21 -17.61 -14.23 44.09
CA SER A 21 -18.93 -14.10 44.78
C SER A 21 -18.95 -13.20 46.05
N LYS A 22 -19.96 -12.43 46.46
CA LYS A 22 -21.38 -12.16 46.08
C LYS A 22 -21.90 -11.02 46.99
N ASN A 23 -23.06 -10.42 46.63
CA ASN A 23 -24.02 -9.64 47.46
C ASN A 23 -23.68 -8.15 47.72
N ARG A 24 -24.61 -7.18 47.72
CA ARG A 24 -26.05 -7.04 47.40
C ARG A 24 -26.41 -5.54 47.52
N VAL A 25 -27.49 -5.12 46.83
CA VAL A 25 -28.54 -4.16 47.30
C VAL A 25 -28.32 -2.64 47.07
N ASP A 26 -29.10 -2.16 46.08
CA ASP A 26 -30.09 -1.07 46.12
C ASP A 26 -29.73 0.42 46.00
N SER A 27 -30.10 0.96 44.83
CA SER A 27 -31.28 1.85 44.63
C SER A 27 -31.07 3.29 44.14
N ASN A 28 -31.93 3.63 43.16
CA ASN A 28 -32.54 4.94 42.87
C ASN A 28 -31.77 6.01 42.05
N ASN A 29 -31.90 5.90 40.71
CA ASN A 29 -32.68 6.77 39.80
C ASN A 29 -33.18 8.15 40.33
N PRO A 30 -33.56 9.11 39.45
CA PRO A 30 -32.98 9.58 38.18
C PRO A 30 -33.01 11.14 38.05
N ASN A 31 -32.68 11.62 36.84
CA ASN A 31 -33.51 12.55 36.04
C ASN A 31 -33.11 14.04 35.85
N PHE A 32 -33.22 14.43 34.55
CA PHE A 32 -33.37 15.77 33.94
C PHE A 32 -32.12 16.65 33.79
N SER A 33 -31.87 17.41 32.71
CA SER A 33 -32.46 17.63 31.38
C SER A 33 -31.45 18.55 30.64
N GLN A 34 -30.99 18.24 29.44
CA GLN A 34 -31.50 18.72 28.15
C GLN A 34 -31.34 20.23 27.85
N SER A 35 -30.68 20.48 26.71
CA SER A 35 -30.60 21.72 25.90
C SER A 35 -29.67 22.81 26.46
N SER A 36 -28.91 23.56 25.67
CA SER A 36 -29.00 23.98 24.27
C SER A 36 -27.59 24.48 23.85
N LYS A 37 -27.07 24.08 22.68
CA LYS A 37 -27.04 24.86 21.42
C LYS A 37 -26.49 26.28 21.58
N ASP A 38 -25.30 26.49 20.99
CA ASP A 38 -24.84 27.65 20.21
C ASP A 38 -23.29 27.67 20.28
N VAL A 39 -22.47 27.94 19.26
CA VAL A 39 -22.61 28.31 17.85
C VAL A 39 -21.28 27.89 17.19
N TYR A 40 -21.35 27.22 16.04
CA TYR A 40 -20.21 26.91 15.19
C TYR A 40 -19.93 28.11 14.28
N LEU A 41 -18.75 28.73 14.40
CA LEU A 41 -18.17 29.56 13.34
C LEU A 41 -16.74 29.10 13.08
N LYS A 42 -16.55 28.52 11.89
CA LYS A 42 -15.26 28.26 11.25
C LYS A 42 -14.52 29.59 11.07
N SER A 43 -13.29 29.67 11.58
CA SER A 43 -12.29 30.59 11.04
C SER A 43 -11.07 29.78 10.60
N SER A 44 -10.65 30.07 9.38
CA SER A 44 -9.52 29.50 8.67
C SER A 44 -8.24 30.26 9.07
N ASP A 45 -7.35 29.62 9.81
CA ASP A 45 -6.05 30.19 10.16
C ASP A 45 -5.12 30.20 8.95
N THR A 46 -4.82 31.41 8.48
CA THR A 46 -3.85 31.69 7.42
C THR A 46 -2.67 32.39 8.07
N ILE A 47 -1.57 31.66 8.33
CA ILE A 47 -0.31 32.25 8.80
C ILE A 47 0.50 32.68 7.58
N ILE A 48 0.17 33.85 7.02
CA ILE A 48 1.10 34.66 6.22
C ILE A 48 0.75 36.13 6.49
N LYS A 49 1.50 36.77 7.40
CA LYS A 49 1.85 38.21 7.42
C LYS A 49 2.47 38.61 8.77
N VAL A 50 3.75 38.29 8.98
CA VAL A 50 4.69 39.16 9.70
C VAL A 50 6.10 38.80 9.22
N LEU A 51 6.51 39.24 8.03
CA LEU A 51 7.94 39.27 7.66
C LEU A 51 8.29 40.20 6.48
N GLU A 52 7.42 41.14 6.11
CA GLU A 52 7.75 42.17 5.11
C GLU A 52 7.56 43.55 5.69
N GLY A 53 8.65 44.08 6.25
CA GLY A 53 8.67 45.41 6.85
C GLY A 53 10.05 45.77 7.37
N LYS A 54 11.05 45.75 6.48
CA LYS A 54 12.31 46.55 6.48
C LYS A 54 13.45 45.79 5.80
N LYS A 55 13.48 45.85 4.47
CA LYS A 55 14.72 45.87 3.70
C LYS A 55 14.56 46.92 2.61
N ASN A 56 15.22 48.06 2.79
CA ASN A 56 15.79 48.90 1.73
C ASN A 56 16.63 50.01 2.38
N LYS A 57 17.81 50.25 1.78
CA LYS A 57 18.95 51.10 2.22
C LYS A 57 19.88 50.38 3.21
N GLU A 58 21.17 50.16 2.97
CA GLU A 58 22.14 50.84 2.11
C GLU A 58 23.28 49.88 1.76
N SER A 59 23.80 50.01 0.54
CA SER A 59 25.12 49.54 0.11
C SER A 59 26.10 50.71 0.18
N ASN A 60 27.26 50.55 0.83
CA ASN A 60 28.59 51.02 0.36
C ASN A 60 29.72 50.90 1.42
N VAL A 61 30.81 50.24 0.99
CA VAL A 61 32.24 50.67 1.02
C VAL A 61 33.05 50.78 2.35
N ILE A 62 33.97 49.82 2.52
CA ILE A 62 35.44 49.87 2.74
C ILE A 62 36.11 50.74 3.86
N ASN A 63 36.91 50.03 4.68
CA ASN A 63 38.18 50.30 5.40
C ASN A 63 38.41 51.40 6.46
N SER A 64 39.18 50.94 7.47
CA SER A 64 40.35 51.57 8.14
C SER A 64 40.20 52.16 9.57
N SER A 65 40.95 51.52 10.48
CA SER A 65 41.78 52.07 11.58
C SER A 65 41.22 53.05 12.63
N SER A 66 41.20 52.53 13.86
CA SER A 66 41.86 53.07 15.08
C SER A 66 41.26 54.26 15.88
N ILE A 67 41.31 54.08 17.22
CA ILE A 67 41.42 55.05 18.33
C ILE A 67 40.15 55.39 19.18
N ASN A 68 40.21 54.84 20.41
CA ASN A 68 39.86 55.32 21.77
C ASN A 68 38.45 55.71 22.26
N SER A 69 38.09 55.01 23.35
CA SER A 69 37.53 55.44 24.64
C SER A 69 36.17 56.18 24.70
N ASN A 70 35.15 55.55 25.28
CA ASN A 70 34.82 55.71 26.69
C ASN A 70 33.54 54.95 27.09
N ASN A 71 33.50 54.61 28.37
CA ASN A 71 32.49 53.84 29.09
C ASN A 71 31.03 54.20 28.81
N GLN A 72 30.21 53.18 28.52
CA GLN A 72 28.88 53.05 29.10
C GLN A 72 28.49 51.57 29.16
N SER A 73 28.33 51.10 30.39
CA SER A 73 27.81 49.80 30.76
C SER A 73 26.39 49.61 30.21
N ASN A 74 26.25 48.79 29.17
CA ASN A 74 24.99 48.15 28.83
C ASN A 74 25.23 46.65 28.78
N LEU A 75 24.65 45.96 29.76
CA LEU A 75 24.51 44.50 29.82
C LEU A 75 23.81 44.01 28.55
N ARG A 76 24.60 43.70 27.54
CA ARG A 76 24.14 42.98 26.36
C ARG A 76 23.96 41.54 26.81
N VAL A 77 22.73 41.19 27.21
CA VAL A 77 22.29 39.80 27.31
C VAL A 77 22.60 39.16 25.96
N LYS A 78 23.68 38.38 25.89
CA LYS A 78 23.89 37.44 24.80
C LYS A 78 22.63 36.57 24.78
N PRO A 79 21.98 36.34 23.63
CA PRO A 79 21.00 35.28 23.56
C PRO A 79 21.72 34.03 24.01
N THR A 80 21.30 33.47 25.13
CA THR A 80 21.80 32.19 25.61
C THR A 80 21.45 31.19 24.53
N VAL A 81 22.42 30.82 23.70
CA VAL A 81 22.28 29.66 22.82
C VAL A 81 22.17 28.48 23.77
N VAL A 82 20.94 28.05 24.05
CA VAL A 82 20.70 26.83 24.84
C VAL A 82 21.33 25.70 24.03
N SER A 83 22.40 25.11 24.58
CA SER A 83 23.07 23.98 23.95
C SER A 83 22.09 22.81 23.90
N LEU A 84 21.68 22.41 22.70
CA LEU A 84 20.81 21.24 22.49
C LEU A 84 21.47 19.97 23.03
N ASP A 85 20.67 19.13 23.70
CA ASP A 85 21.09 17.82 24.19
C ASP A 85 21.11 16.79 23.04
N TRP A 86 22.27 16.60 22.43
CA TRP A 86 22.48 15.73 21.27
C TRP A 86 22.23 14.24 21.54
N THR A 87 22.11 13.81 22.80
CA THR A 87 21.70 12.42 23.11
C THR A 87 20.25 12.17 22.66
N LYS A 88 19.42 13.22 22.63
CA LYS A 88 18.00 13.20 22.26
C LYS A 88 17.73 13.44 20.78
N ALA A 89 18.77 13.66 19.97
CA ALA A 89 18.62 13.77 18.51
C ALA A 89 17.89 12.51 17.96
N PRO A 90 17.12 12.62 16.86
CA PRO A 90 16.26 11.52 16.41
C PRO A 90 17.05 10.30 15.93
N ASN A 91 16.46 9.11 16.12
CA ASN A 91 16.95 7.86 15.53
C ASN A 91 16.32 7.55 14.17
N SER A 92 15.26 8.28 13.82
CA SER A 92 14.50 8.11 12.60
C SER A 92 14.18 9.45 11.94
N TYR A 93 14.15 9.48 10.62
CA TYR A 93 13.83 10.67 9.83
C TYR A 93 12.67 10.38 8.88
N ILE A 94 11.74 11.33 8.75
CA ILE A 94 10.63 11.27 7.80
C ILE A 94 11.01 12.08 6.57
N PHE A 95 10.75 11.50 5.40
CA PHE A 95 10.87 12.19 4.13
C PHE A 95 9.57 12.03 3.34
N ASP A 96 8.87 13.15 3.08
CA ASP A 96 7.69 13.15 2.22
C ASP A 96 8.10 13.27 0.74
N PRO A 97 7.83 12.26 -0.11
CA PRO A 97 8.16 12.33 -1.54
C PRO A 97 7.51 13.51 -2.29
N SER A 98 6.43 14.08 -1.77
CA SER A 98 5.75 15.24 -2.37
C SER A 98 6.45 16.58 -2.08
N GLN A 99 7.36 16.63 -1.11
CA GLN A 99 8.00 17.87 -0.71
C GLN A 99 9.08 18.33 -1.71
N ASN A 100 9.40 19.63 -1.67
CA ASN A 100 10.37 20.27 -2.55
C ASN A 100 11.83 20.08 -2.08
N SER A 101 12.27 18.83 -1.97
CA SER A 101 13.66 18.47 -1.69
C SER A 101 14.04 17.13 -2.33
N GLU A 102 15.33 16.86 -2.47
CA GLU A 102 15.85 15.63 -3.09
C GLU A 102 16.25 14.55 -2.09
N GLY A 103 16.07 14.81 -0.80
CA GLY A 103 16.52 13.94 0.28
C GLY A 103 16.76 14.74 1.55
N LEU A 104 17.55 14.18 2.47
CA LEU A 104 17.86 14.80 3.75
C LEU A 104 19.33 14.64 4.16
N TYR A 105 19.72 15.39 5.19
CA TYR A 105 20.99 15.22 5.90
C TYR A 105 20.77 14.51 7.24
N VAL A 106 21.68 13.60 7.57
CA VAL A 106 21.74 12.94 8.88
C VAL A 106 23.02 13.38 9.61
N PRO A 107 22.93 14.18 10.68
CA PRO A 107 24.09 14.57 11.46
C PRO A 107 24.69 13.39 12.25
N VAL A 108 26.00 13.15 12.11
CA VAL A 108 26.67 12.05 12.82
C VAL A 108 27.01 12.41 14.27
N LYS A 109 26.86 13.68 14.65
CA LYS A 109 27.15 14.20 15.99
C LYS A 109 26.53 13.38 17.12
N LYS A 110 25.31 12.86 16.92
CA LYS A 110 24.67 11.96 17.89
C LYS A 110 25.55 10.75 18.20
N ALA A 111 26.11 10.09 17.19
CA ALA A 111 26.94 8.90 17.37
C ALA A 111 28.12 9.19 18.31
N TYR A 112 28.88 10.26 18.04
CA TYR A 112 30.01 10.66 18.88
C TYR A 112 29.61 10.98 20.32
N ILE A 113 28.51 11.72 20.51
CA ILE A 113 28.03 12.06 21.86
C ILE A 113 27.59 10.82 22.62
N MET A 114 26.92 9.87 21.96
CA MET A 114 26.50 8.62 22.58
C MET A 114 27.71 7.76 23.01
N TRP A 115 28.70 7.56 22.14
CA TRP A 115 29.90 6.77 22.49
C TRP A 115 30.83 7.46 23.47
N GLY A 116 30.85 8.80 23.51
CA GLY A 116 31.59 9.55 24.50
C GLY A 116 30.93 9.52 25.88
N ASN A 117 29.64 9.86 25.93
CA ASN A 117 29.00 10.35 27.16
C ASN A 117 27.74 9.59 27.60
N ASP A 118 27.20 8.65 26.82
CA ASP A 118 26.00 7.91 27.23
C ASP A 118 26.25 7.07 28.48
N LYS A 119 25.27 7.01 29.38
CA LYS A 119 25.39 6.28 30.66
C LYS A 119 25.63 4.78 30.51
N TYR A 120 25.25 4.17 29.38
CA TYR A 120 25.36 2.72 29.19
C TYR A 120 26.48 2.31 28.24
N ILE A 121 26.65 3.06 27.15
CA ILE A 121 27.64 2.71 26.12
C ILE A 121 28.87 3.62 26.13
N GLY A 122 28.83 4.72 26.87
CA GLY A 122 29.88 5.73 26.91
C GLY A 122 31.20 5.27 27.55
N GLY A 123 32.15 6.19 27.65
CA GLY A 123 33.46 5.97 28.26
C GLY A 123 34.56 5.54 27.29
N ALA A 124 34.21 5.14 26.06
CA ALA A 124 35.16 4.91 24.97
C ALA A 124 34.64 5.62 23.73
N GLY A 125 35.15 6.83 23.48
CA GLY A 125 34.78 7.60 22.30
C GLY A 125 35.04 6.82 20.99
N ILE A 126 34.40 7.27 19.91
CA ILE A 126 34.65 6.71 18.58
C ILE A 126 36.13 6.94 18.23
N PRO A 127 36.89 5.90 17.85
CA PRO A 127 38.31 6.03 17.53
C PRO A 127 38.51 6.83 16.24
N ASP A 128 39.72 7.35 16.06
CA ASP A 128 40.13 7.90 14.77
C ASP A 128 40.20 6.80 13.70
N GLY A 129 39.82 7.11 12.47
CA GLY A 129 39.80 6.14 11.39
C GLY A 129 39.09 6.61 10.13
N ALA A 130 39.08 5.72 9.13
CA ALA A 130 38.37 5.97 7.87
C ALA A 130 36.87 5.98 8.11
N VAL A 131 36.25 7.15 7.94
CA VAL A 131 34.81 7.37 8.10
C VAL A 131 34.09 7.06 6.78
N THR A 132 33.06 6.23 6.84
CA THR A 132 32.19 5.94 5.70
C THR A 132 30.72 5.88 6.11
N ALA A 133 29.83 6.00 5.13
CA ALA A 133 28.41 5.77 5.30
C ALA A 133 27.84 4.98 4.13
N ASP A 134 26.83 4.14 4.42
CA ASP A 134 26.17 3.30 3.42
C ASP A 134 24.71 3.02 3.81
N VAL A 135 23.91 2.65 2.82
CA VAL A 135 22.60 2.03 3.06
C VAL A 135 22.86 0.58 3.48
N LEU A 136 22.70 0.31 4.78
CA LEU A 136 22.83 -1.03 5.33
C LEU A 136 21.78 -1.95 4.69
N TRP A 137 20.54 -1.48 4.68
CA TRP A 137 19.43 -2.12 3.99
C TRP A 137 18.33 -1.11 3.61
N GLU A 138 17.61 -1.40 2.54
CA GLU A 138 16.36 -0.76 2.11
C GLU A 138 15.35 -1.84 1.69
N ASP A 139 14.06 -1.63 1.98
CA ASP A 139 12.97 -2.58 1.68
C ASP A 139 12.41 -2.46 0.26
N VAL A 140 12.82 -1.42 -0.46
CA VAL A 140 12.53 -1.18 -1.88
C VAL A 140 13.84 -0.87 -2.58
N HIS A 141 14.23 -1.69 -3.57
CA HIS A 141 15.49 -1.51 -4.29
C HIS A 141 15.61 -0.12 -4.91
N GLY A 142 16.69 0.60 -4.64
CA GLY A 142 16.94 1.96 -5.11
C GLY A 142 15.94 2.97 -4.56
N LEU A 143 15.51 2.81 -3.30
CA LEU A 143 14.77 3.83 -2.55
C LEU A 143 15.68 5.01 -2.26
N ILE A 144 16.91 4.74 -1.83
CA ILE A 144 17.97 5.73 -1.64
C ILE A 144 18.89 5.70 -2.87
N LYS A 145 19.17 6.87 -3.45
CA LYS A 145 20.07 6.99 -4.61
C LYS A 145 21.52 6.85 -4.11
N THR A 146 22.16 5.72 -4.39
CA THR A 146 23.50 5.39 -3.85
C THR A 146 24.57 5.26 -4.92
N GLY A 147 25.84 5.37 -4.50
CA GLY A 147 27.00 5.00 -5.33
C GLY A 147 27.18 3.48 -5.45
N SER A 148 28.40 3.07 -5.82
CA SER A 148 28.81 1.67 -5.81
C SER A 148 28.76 1.11 -4.38
N GLY A 149 28.37 -0.17 -4.24
CA GLY A 149 28.31 -0.84 -2.93
C GLY A 149 27.37 -0.19 -1.91
N TYR A 150 26.33 0.53 -2.36
CA TYR A 150 25.39 1.28 -1.51
C TYR A 150 26.01 2.45 -0.71
N SER A 151 27.17 2.95 -1.14
CA SER A 151 27.87 4.07 -0.50
C SER A 151 27.09 5.39 -0.56
N LEU A 152 27.28 6.19 0.49
CA LEU A 152 26.74 7.55 0.65
C LEU A 152 27.86 8.54 0.93
N GLU A 153 27.66 9.79 0.51
CA GLU A 153 28.59 10.88 0.73
C GLU A 153 28.51 11.38 2.19
N VAL A 154 29.67 11.52 2.84
CA VAL A 154 29.82 12.15 4.16
C VAL A 154 30.46 13.52 3.94
N LEU A 155 29.74 14.57 4.33
CA LEU A 155 30.22 15.96 4.29
C LEU A 155 30.88 16.32 5.62
N ASP A 156 31.86 17.22 5.57
CA ASP A 156 32.67 17.66 6.71
C ASP A 156 33.36 16.51 7.46
N SER A 157 33.81 16.74 8.70
CA SER A 157 34.51 15.75 9.51
C SER A 157 34.17 15.87 11.00
N GLY A 158 34.46 14.80 11.75
CA GLY A 158 34.25 14.74 13.20
C GLY A 158 32.81 15.04 13.62
N LEU A 159 32.64 15.84 14.67
CA LEU A 159 31.33 16.20 15.22
C LEU A 159 30.44 17.03 14.27
N ASN A 160 31.01 17.66 13.25
CA ASN A 160 30.26 18.49 12.30
C ASN A 160 29.78 17.70 11.08
N ALA A 161 30.24 16.45 10.92
CA ALA A 161 29.94 15.68 9.73
C ALA A 161 28.45 15.35 9.58
N LYS A 162 28.00 15.28 8.32
CA LYS A 162 26.62 14.93 7.94
C LYS A 162 26.64 13.94 6.80
N ILE A 163 25.79 12.93 6.87
CA ILE A 163 25.56 11.98 5.78
C ILE A 163 24.52 12.58 4.85
N LYS A 164 24.83 12.64 3.55
CA LYS A 164 23.89 13.06 2.50
C LYS A 164 23.05 11.87 2.05
N VAL A 165 21.74 11.96 2.20
CA VAL A 165 20.79 10.87 1.90
C VAL A 165 19.81 11.30 0.80
N PRO A 166 20.17 11.15 -0.49
CA PRO A 166 19.28 11.46 -1.60
C PRO A 166 18.23 10.35 -1.81
N VAL A 167 16.98 10.74 -2.02
CA VAL A 167 15.82 9.84 -2.07
C VAL A 167 15.26 9.76 -3.49
N ASN A 168 14.82 8.58 -3.92
CA ASN A 168 13.99 8.41 -5.10
C ASN A 168 12.52 8.70 -4.75
N LYS A 169 12.06 9.91 -5.06
CA LYS A 169 10.71 10.38 -4.71
C LYS A 169 9.58 9.67 -5.48
N SER A 170 9.90 8.76 -6.41
CA SER A 170 8.91 7.89 -7.06
C SER A 170 8.56 6.65 -6.24
N LYS A 171 9.22 6.46 -5.10
CA LYS A 171 9.11 5.29 -4.25
C LYS A 171 8.79 5.69 -2.82
N LYS A 172 8.10 4.81 -2.11
CA LYS A 172 7.89 4.85 -0.67
C LYS A 172 8.44 3.58 -0.04
N GLY A 173 9.03 3.70 1.14
CA GLY A 173 9.65 2.57 1.82
C GLY A 173 10.51 3.00 3.01
N ASN A 174 11.36 2.07 3.44
CA ASN A 174 12.21 2.20 4.59
C ASN A 174 13.65 1.87 4.24
N ALA A 175 14.59 2.59 4.85
CA ALA A 175 16.01 2.28 4.79
C ALA A 175 16.68 2.46 6.16
N VAL A 176 17.77 1.73 6.40
CA VAL A 176 18.67 1.97 7.54
C VAL A 176 20.02 2.39 7.01
N ILE A 177 20.48 3.56 7.45
CA ILE A 177 21.78 4.14 7.08
C ILE A 177 22.77 3.81 8.18
N ALA A 178 23.92 3.23 7.84
CA ALA A 178 25.00 2.93 8.76
C ALA A 178 26.10 3.99 8.69
N PHE A 179 26.58 4.44 9.85
CA PHE A 179 27.80 5.22 9.99
C PHE A 179 28.92 4.33 10.51
N ARG A 180 30.05 4.32 9.80
CA ARG A 180 31.17 3.43 10.06
C ARG A 180 32.46 4.17 10.29
N VAL A 181 33.30 3.57 11.12
CA VAL A 181 34.72 3.92 11.28
C VAL A 181 35.55 2.65 11.16
N ASN A 182 36.50 2.64 10.23
CA ASN A 182 37.33 1.46 9.92
C ASN A 182 36.49 0.20 9.60
N GLY A 183 35.34 0.39 8.94
CA GLY A 183 34.43 -0.69 8.53
C GLY A 183 33.43 -1.14 9.60
N GLU A 184 33.59 -0.75 10.86
CA GLU A 184 32.69 -1.11 11.97
C GLU A 184 31.56 -0.08 12.13
N ILE A 185 30.34 -0.53 12.43
CA ILE A 185 29.16 0.35 12.63
C ILE A 185 29.20 0.95 14.03
N TYR A 186 29.18 2.29 14.11
CA TYR A 186 29.08 3.03 15.37
C TYR A 186 27.70 3.62 15.62
N TRP A 187 26.90 3.85 14.58
CA TRP A 187 25.50 4.21 14.72
C TRP A 187 24.73 3.95 13.43
N SER A 188 23.41 3.97 13.54
CA SER A 188 22.50 3.82 12.40
C SER A 188 21.21 4.60 12.61
N TRP A 189 20.58 4.99 11.51
CA TRP A 189 19.32 5.73 11.50
C TRP A 189 18.32 5.12 10.53
N HIS A 190 17.05 5.10 10.92
CA HIS A 190 15.94 4.71 10.05
C HIS A 190 15.46 5.91 9.22
N ILE A 191 15.40 5.73 7.91
CA ILE A 191 14.84 6.70 6.96
C ILE A 191 13.49 6.16 6.50
N TRP A 192 12.43 6.90 6.81
CA TRP A 192 11.05 6.55 6.50
C TRP A 192 10.53 7.46 5.40
N VAL A 193 10.43 6.92 4.19
CA VAL A 193 9.98 7.63 3.00
C VAL A 193 8.48 7.37 2.82
N THR A 194 7.66 8.33 3.23
CA THR A 194 6.19 8.22 3.28
C THR A 194 5.52 9.60 3.19
N ASP A 195 4.25 9.65 2.78
CA ASP A 195 3.40 10.84 2.98
C ASP A 195 3.25 11.17 4.48
N ASP A 196 2.93 12.44 4.78
CA ASP A 196 2.82 12.98 6.14
C ASP A 196 2.00 12.10 7.13
N PRO A 197 2.66 11.46 8.12
CA PRO A 197 1.99 10.61 9.10
C PRO A 197 1.37 11.42 10.26
N SER A 198 1.42 12.75 10.25
CA SER A 198 0.98 13.60 11.35
C SER A 198 -0.54 13.66 11.53
N ASN A 199 -1.33 13.11 10.61
CA ASN A 199 -2.78 13.28 10.51
C ASN A 199 -3.61 12.32 11.40
N GLY A 200 -3.06 11.85 12.51
CA GLY A 200 -3.73 10.91 13.41
C GLY A 200 -4.69 11.57 14.42
N PRO A 201 -5.40 10.75 15.22
CA PRO A 201 -6.36 11.22 16.21
C PRO A 201 -5.70 11.97 17.38
N ALA A 202 -6.46 12.79 18.09
CA ALA A 202 -6.05 13.47 19.33
C ALA A 202 -6.53 12.72 20.60
N TYR A 203 -6.82 11.42 20.49
CA TYR A 203 -7.41 10.65 21.58
C TYR A 203 -6.48 10.50 22.79
N LYS A 204 -7.05 10.74 23.97
CA LYS A 204 -6.49 10.46 25.29
C LYS A 204 -7.44 9.50 26.01
N SER A 205 -6.92 8.35 26.44
CA SER A 205 -7.64 7.36 27.26
C SER A 205 -7.90 7.88 28.68
N PHE A 206 -6.90 8.54 29.27
CA PHE A 206 -7.00 9.26 30.53
C PHE A 206 -6.99 10.78 30.29
N GLY A 207 -7.98 11.51 30.82
CA GLY A 207 -8.13 12.95 30.55
C GLY A 207 -7.02 13.82 31.12
N ASN A 208 -6.47 13.45 32.28
CA ASN A 208 -5.51 14.26 33.04
C ASN A 208 -4.05 13.80 32.82
N VAL A 209 -3.63 13.59 31.58
CA VAL A 209 -2.23 13.33 31.25
C VAL A 209 -1.38 14.59 31.48
N LYS A 210 -0.26 14.44 32.17
CA LYS A 210 0.62 15.55 32.59
C LYS A 210 2.01 15.44 31.94
N ARG A 211 2.76 16.53 31.90
CA ARG A 211 4.19 16.59 31.53
C ARG A 211 5.01 17.28 32.61
N GLU A 212 6.30 16.96 32.67
CA GLU A 212 7.28 17.59 33.57
C GLU A 212 8.25 18.46 32.74
N LEU A 213 8.21 19.76 32.99
CA LEU A 213 9.06 20.75 32.32
C LEU A 213 10.51 20.69 32.85
N SER A 214 11.45 21.31 32.14
CA SER A 214 12.87 21.31 32.51
C SER A 214 13.17 21.95 33.87
N ASP A 215 12.28 22.79 34.39
CA ASP A 215 12.37 23.41 35.72
C ASP A 215 11.74 22.55 36.84
N GLY A 216 11.19 21.37 36.49
CA GLY A 216 10.49 20.47 37.42
C GLY A 216 8.99 20.73 37.56
N THR A 217 8.44 21.74 36.89
CA THR A 217 7.00 22.03 36.92
C THR A 217 6.21 20.89 36.28
N ILE A 218 5.16 20.41 36.97
CA ILE A 218 4.24 19.40 36.47
C ILE A 218 2.91 20.06 36.10
N GLU A 219 2.50 19.91 34.84
CA GLU A 219 1.27 20.51 34.31
C GLU A 219 0.50 19.53 33.40
N PRO A 220 -0.82 19.69 33.24
CA PRO A 220 -1.59 18.97 32.22
C PRO A 220 -1.06 19.26 30.80
N ILE A 221 -1.06 18.27 29.93
CA ILE A 221 -0.65 18.44 28.53
C ILE A 221 -1.76 19.14 27.74
N PRO A 222 -1.52 20.32 27.14
CA PRO A 222 -2.48 20.98 26.27
C PRO A 222 -2.91 20.09 25.09
N ASP A 223 -4.15 20.19 24.63
CA ASP A 223 -4.63 19.38 23.51
C ASP A 223 -3.88 19.65 22.21
N SER A 224 -3.37 20.87 22.01
CA SER A 224 -2.50 21.21 20.88
C SER A 224 -1.17 20.44 20.86
N ASP A 225 -0.74 19.94 22.00
CA ASP A 225 0.53 19.23 22.20
C ASP A 225 0.35 17.71 22.22
N TRP A 226 -0.88 17.22 22.01
CA TRP A 226 -1.19 15.80 21.97
C TRP A 226 -1.80 15.37 20.64
N LYS A 227 -1.16 14.42 19.98
CA LYS A 227 -1.67 13.81 18.75
C LYS A 227 -1.01 12.46 18.54
N TRP A 228 -1.70 11.54 17.87
CA TRP A 228 -1.12 10.30 17.38
C TRP A 228 -0.62 10.46 15.95
N MET A 229 0.37 9.66 15.57
CA MET A 229 0.55 9.37 14.14
C MET A 229 -0.67 8.61 13.62
N ASP A 230 -1.01 8.82 12.35
CA ASP A 230 -2.12 8.13 11.68
C ASP A 230 -1.81 6.65 11.37
N ARG A 231 -0.54 6.23 11.51
CA ARG A 231 -0.04 4.90 11.16
C ARG A 231 1.10 4.46 12.08
N ASN A 232 1.49 3.19 11.96
CA ASN A 232 2.64 2.63 12.68
C ASN A 232 3.95 3.13 12.08
N LEU A 233 5.02 3.20 12.90
CA LEU A 233 6.35 3.61 12.45
C LEU A 233 6.86 2.67 11.35
N GLY A 234 7.25 3.26 10.22
CA GLY A 234 7.70 2.53 9.03
C GLY A 234 6.60 2.05 8.07
N ALA A 235 5.32 2.32 8.36
CA ALA A 235 4.22 2.03 7.44
C ALA A 235 4.16 3.07 6.31
N VAL A 236 3.94 2.67 5.07
CA VAL A 236 3.89 3.62 3.93
C VAL A 236 2.47 4.06 3.55
N SER A 237 1.47 3.61 4.31
CA SER A 237 0.06 3.93 4.13
C SER A 237 -0.66 3.87 5.48
N ASN A 238 -1.63 4.76 5.69
CA ASN A 238 -2.63 4.69 6.76
C ASN A 238 -3.94 4.03 6.31
N SER A 239 -4.02 3.63 5.03
CA SER A 239 -5.26 3.18 4.42
C SER A 239 -5.60 1.74 4.77
N MET A 240 -6.92 1.50 4.85
CA MET A 240 -7.54 0.18 5.00
C MET A 240 -7.76 -0.47 3.65
N THR A 241 -8.28 0.27 2.66
CA THR A 241 -8.72 -0.31 1.40
C THR A 241 -8.21 0.44 0.16
N SER A 242 -7.54 1.58 0.31
CA SER A 242 -6.98 2.35 -0.80
C SER A 242 -5.46 2.11 -0.93
N ASN A 243 -4.79 2.91 -1.76
CA ASN A 243 -3.39 2.76 -2.12
C ASN A 243 -2.43 2.32 -0.98
N GLU A 244 -1.60 1.33 -1.30
CA GLU A 244 -0.53 0.78 -0.45
C GLU A 244 -1.05 0.16 0.86
N TRP A 245 -2.35 -0.17 0.96
CA TRP A 245 -2.95 -0.74 2.17
C TRP A 245 -2.28 -2.06 2.60
N SER A 246 -1.74 -2.84 1.68
CA SER A 246 -1.02 -4.09 1.99
C SER A 246 0.26 -3.86 2.79
N ARG A 247 0.85 -2.65 2.72
CA ARG A 247 2.07 -2.21 3.40
C ARG A 247 1.82 -1.27 4.59
N SER A 248 0.61 -1.27 5.16
CA SER A 248 0.30 -0.42 6.33
C SER A 248 0.69 -1.00 7.71
N GLY A 249 1.35 -2.17 7.76
CA GLY A 249 1.72 -2.83 9.03
C GLY A 249 2.85 -2.16 9.83
N GLY A 250 3.83 -1.56 9.14
CA GLY A 250 5.01 -0.94 9.75
C GLY A 250 6.19 -1.90 9.97
N LEU A 251 7.21 -1.43 10.68
CA LEU A 251 8.39 -2.21 11.06
C LEU A 251 8.30 -2.68 12.52
N LEU A 252 9.11 -3.69 12.88
CA LEU A 252 9.15 -4.26 14.23
C LEU A 252 10.41 -3.82 14.99
N TYR A 253 10.33 -3.79 16.32
CA TYR A 253 11.42 -3.39 17.21
C TYR A 253 11.46 -4.33 18.42
N GLN A 254 12.64 -4.78 18.85
CA GLN A 254 12.78 -5.32 20.21
C GLN A 254 12.69 -4.19 21.22
N TRP A 255 12.01 -4.42 22.34
CA TRP A 255 11.73 -3.35 23.29
C TRP A 255 13.02 -2.70 23.80
N GLY A 256 13.11 -1.37 23.76
CA GLY A 256 14.30 -0.62 24.17
C GLY A 256 15.36 -0.42 23.08
N ARG A 257 15.16 -0.90 21.85
CA ARG A 257 16.07 -0.67 20.70
C ARG A 257 15.61 0.49 19.82
N LYS A 258 16.57 1.08 19.09
CA LYS A 258 16.29 2.11 18.08
C LYS A 258 16.12 1.56 16.66
N ASP A 259 16.68 0.39 16.38
CA ASP A 259 16.83 -0.13 15.00
C ASP A 259 15.66 -1.05 14.62
N PRO A 260 15.05 -0.84 13.43
CA PRO A 260 13.93 -1.65 12.98
C PRO A 260 14.34 -3.01 12.37
N ILE A 261 13.42 -3.97 12.50
CA ILE A 261 13.41 -5.28 11.87
C ILE A 261 12.23 -5.33 10.88
N PRO A 262 12.46 -5.49 9.57
CA PRO A 262 11.40 -5.59 8.58
C PRO A 262 10.69 -6.96 8.66
N PRO A 263 9.35 -7.01 8.55
CA PRO A 263 8.60 -8.26 8.44
C PRO A 263 8.99 -9.14 7.24
N LEU A 264 9.47 -8.54 6.13
CA LEU A 264 9.77 -9.21 4.85
C LEU A 264 8.57 -9.93 4.20
N VAL A 265 7.35 -9.65 4.69
CA VAL A 265 6.08 -10.10 4.14
C VAL A 265 5.04 -8.99 4.31
N THR A 266 4.14 -8.82 3.34
CA THR A 266 3.00 -7.90 3.41
C THR A 266 1.74 -8.62 3.90
N LYS A 267 0.67 -7.88 4.21
CA LYS A 267 -0.60 -8.46 4.70
C LYS A 267 -1.35 -9.34 3.70
N VAL A 268 -0.92 -9.34 2.44
CA VAL A 268 -1.51 -10.13 1.34
C VAL A 268 -0.57 -11.27 0.91
N ASP A 269 0.24 -11.72 1.85
CA ASP A 269 1.29 -12.73 1.69
C ASP A 269 2.38 -12.39 0.68
N ASP A 270 2.48 -11.17 0.13
CA ASP A 270 3.60 -10.86 -0.78
C ASP A 270 4.92 -10.79 -0.01
N PHE A 271 5.88 -11.64 -0.36
CA PHE A 271 7.22 -11.60 0.23
C PHE A 271 8.08 -10.55 -0.48
N TYR A 272 8.75 -9.73 0.33
CA TYR A 272 9.74 -8.76 -0.11
C TYR A 272 11.06 -8.99 0.64
N GLU A 273 12.12 -8.32 0.22
CA GLU A 273 13.47 -8.52 0.75
C GLU A 273 14.06 -7.17 1.08
N ALA A 274 14.98 -7.18 2.04
CA ALA A 274 15.82 -6.02 2.29
C ALA A 274 17.13 -6.19 1.50
N SER A 275 17.57 -5.13 0.83
CA SER A 275 18.84 -5.11 0.10
C SER A 275 19.72 -3.95 0.52
N GLY A 276 21.03 -4.13 0.60
CA GLY A 276 21.96 -3.04 0.87
C GLY A 276 23.40 -3.53 0.94
N SER A 277 24.24 -2.82 1.68
CA SER A 277 25.62 -3.26 1.95
C SER A 277 25.67 -4.57 2.74
N ILE A 278 24.59 -4.95 3.45
CA ILE A 278 24.44 -6.25 4.12
C ILE A 278 24.18 -7.43 3.15
N GLY A 279 24.02 -7.16 1.85
CA GLY A 279 23.57 -8.14 0.87
C GLY A 279 22.05 -8.18 0.78
N ARG A 280 21.49 -9.36 0.47
CA ARG A 280 20.04 -9.59 0.34
C ARG A 280 19.54 -10.43 1.50
N VAL A 281 18.51 -9.95 2.19
CA VAL A 281 17.92 -10.62 3.36
C VAL A 281 16.46 -10.94 3.07
N ARG A 282 16.10 -12.22 3.20
CA ARG A 282 14.75 -12.73 2.89
C ARG A 282 14.07 -13.31 4.11
N HIS A 283 12.74 -13.31 4.06
CA HIS A 283 11.91 -13.99 5.02
C HIS A 283 12.28 -15.49 5.08
N ARG A 284 12.22 -16.10 6.27
CA ARG A 284 12.58 -17.52 6.47
C ARG A 284 11.81 -18.50 5.59
N GLY A 285 10.57 -18.13 5.23
CA GLY A 285 9.70 -18.93 4.38
C GLY A 285 10.04 -18.85 2.89
N ALA A 286 11.03 -18.06 2.48
CA ALA A 286 11.45 -17.95 1.09
C ALA A 286 11.92 -19.32 0.56
N LYS A 287 11.51 -19.66 -0.66
CA LYS A 287 11.92 -20.91 -1.33
C LYS A 287 13.10 -20.71 -2.27
N ASN A 288 13.43 -19.46 -2.59
CA ASN A 288 14.65 -19.08 -3.27
C ASN A 288 15.55 -18.28 -2.30
N LEU A 289 16.79 -18.74 -2.10
CA LEU A 289 17.82 -18.07 -1.31
C LEU A 289 19.12 -17.85 -2.12
N THR A 290 19.03 -17.91 -3.45
CA THR A 290 20.19 -17.64 -4.31
C THR A 290 20.66 -16.20 -4.07
N ASN A 291 21.93 -16.04 -3.70
CA ASN A 291 22.55 -14.75 -3.34
C ASN A 291 21.83 -14.00 -2.20
N ALA A 292 21.13 -14.72 -1.32
CA ALA A 292 20.41 -14.15 -0.18
C ALA A 292 20.58 -15.01 1.07
N ILE A 293 20.46 -14.38 2.23
CA ILE A 293 20.44 -15.05 3.53
C ILE A 293 19.05 -14.95 4.16
N LYS A 294 18.71 -15.86 5.06
CA LYS A 294 17.47 -15.73 5.84
C LYS A 294 17.69 -14.69 6.93
N ILE A 295 16.66 -13.95 7.28
CA ILE A 295 16.70 -13.02 8.40
C ILE A 295 17.05 -13.74 9.72
N ASP A 296 16.60 -14.98 9.90
CA ASP A 296 16.89 -15.81 11.07
C ASP A 296 18.41 -16.02 11.26
N ASP A 297 19.18 -16.15 10.17
CA ASP A 297 20.62 -16.39 10.20
C ASP A 297 21.42 -15.17 10.70
N LEU A 298 20.78 -13.99 10.76
CA LEU A 298 21.38 -12.77 11.32
C LEU A 298 21.29 -12.70 12.84
N THR A 299 20.50 -13.56 13.48
CA THR A 299 20.27 -13.55 14.93
C THR A 299 21.59 -13.70 15.71
N LYS A 300 21.76 -12.91 16.78
CA LYS A 300 22.89 -13.00 17.70
C LYS A 300 22.49 -13.70 18.98
N TYR A 301 23.29 -14.71 19.35
CA TYR A 301 23.17 -15.40 20.62
C TYR A 301 24.35 -14.99 21.51
N VAL A 302 24.04 -14.44 22.68
CA VAL A 302 25.02 -14.01 23.68
C VAL A 302 24.99 -14.98 24.85
N LEU A 303 26.15 -15.44 25.29
CA LEU A 303 26.25 -16.29 26.49
C LEU A 303 25.94 -15.47 27.75
N LEU A 304 25.26 -16.08 28.72
CA LEU A 304 24.78 -15.44 29.94
C LEU A 304 25.89 -14.68 30.69
N SER A 305 27.08 -15.27 30.81
CA SER A 305 28.28 -14.68 31.43
C SER A 305 28.74 -13.37 30.78
N ASN A 306 28.39 -13.13 29.51
CA ASN A 306 28.74 -11.92 28.75
C ASN A 306 27.56 -10.96 28.57
N ALA A 307 26.35 -11.36 28.98
CA ALA A 307 25.11 -10.64 28.76
C ALA A 307 24.94 -9.48 29.77
N GLU A 308 25.67 -8.40 29.55
CA GLU A 308 25.59 -7.15 30.34
C GLU A 308 24.96 -6.02 29.50
N VAL A 309 24.18 -5.12 30.12
CA VAL A 309 23.48 -4.00 29.43
C VAL A 309 24.39 -3.24 28.48
N GLY A 310 25.54 -2.76 28.95
CA GLY A 310 26.45 -1.96 28.11
C GLY A 310 26.98 -2.74 26.91
N ASN A 311 27.27 -4.03 27.07
CA ASN A 311 27.78 -4.90 26.01
C ASN A 311 26.71 -5.18 24.95
N ASN A 312 25.50 -5.53 25.38
CA ASN A 312 24.42 -5.88 24.47
C ASN A 312 23.86 -4.66 23.73
N LEU A 313 23.84 -3.49 24.36
CA LEU A 313 23.51 -2.22 23.68
C LEU A 313 24.54 -1.93 22.57
N LYS A 314 25.85 -2.03 22.87
CA LYS A 314 26.92 -1.90 21.85
C LYS A 314 26.78 -2.93 20.73
N LEU A 315 26.48 -4.19 21.07
CA LEU A 315 26.24 -5.25 20.10
C LEU A 315 25.07 -4.93 19.17
N SER A 316 23.97 -4.40 19.73
CA SER A 316 22.77 -4.04 18.96
C SER A 316 23.01 -2.92 17.96
N ILE A 317 23.82 -1.93 18.34
CA ILE A 317 24.22 -0.81 17.47
C ILE A 317 25.11 -1.33 16.33
N LYS A 318 26.02 -2.25 16.63
CA LYS A 318 26.91 -2.88 15.64
C LYS A 318 26.16 -3.83 14.69
N ASN A 319 24.96 -4.27 15.06
CA ASN A 319 24.15 -5.23 14.29
C ASN A 319 22.68 -4.77 14.18
N PRO A 320 22.37 -3.69 13.45
CA PRO A 320 21.04 -3.07 13.44
C PRO A 320 19.90 -4.02 13.03
N LEU A 321 20.14 -4.94 12.08
CA LEU A 321 19.13 -5.86 11.53
C LEU A 321 19.04 -7.20 12.31
N SER A 322 19.89 -7.44 13.30
CA SER A 322 19.93 -8.70 14.03
C SER A 322 19.03 -8.67 15.26
N LEU A 323 18.20 -9.70 15.48
CA LEU A 323 17.63 -9.96 16.80
C LEU A 323 18.73 -10.43 17.77
N ILE A 324 18.61 -10.09 19.05
CA ILE A 324 19.54 -10.53 20.09
C ILE A 324 18.80 -11.42 21.09
N TYR A 325 19.35 -12.59 21.38
CA TYR A 325 18.87 -13.53 22.38
C TYR A 325 20.01 -13.96 23.31
N ILE A 326 19.65 -14.33 24.54
CA ILE A 326 20.63 -14.77 25.56
C ILE A 326 20.52 -16.27 25.76
N ASN A 327 21.65 -16.96 25.63
CA ASN A 327 21.79 -18.39 25.86
C ASN A 327 22.54 -18.66 27.16
N LYS A 328 22.38 -19.89 27.66
CA LYS A 328 23.21 -20.43 28.75
C LYS A 328 24.68 -20.42 28.36
N ASP A 329 25.58 -20.46 29.34
CA ASP A 329 27.03 -20.42 29.11
C ASP A 329 27.59 -21.63 28.35
N ASP A 330 26.92 -22.78 28.47
CA ASP A 330 27.20 -23.98 27.67
C ASP A 330 26.58 -23.93 26.25
N ASN A 331 25.90 -22.83 25.93
CA ASN A 331 25.16 -22.60 24.70
C ASN A 331 24.06 -23.63 24.39
N SER A 332 23.57 -24.37 25.39
CA SER A 332 22.56 -25.44 25.21
C SER A 332 21.13 -24.93 24.96
N GLY A 333 20.93 -23.62 24.85
CA GLY A 333 19.64 -22.99 24.58
C GLY A 333 19.43 -21.70 25.40
N PRO A 334 18.21 -21.14 25.39
CA PRO A 334 17.91 -19.87 26.06
C PRO A 334 18.24 -19.89 27.56
N ALA A 335 18.75 -18.76 28.05
CA ALA A 335 18.97 -18.54 29.48
C ALA A 335 17.71 -17.98 30.14
N TYR A 336 17.55 -18.29 31.42
CA TYR A 336 16.40 -17.89 32.22
C TYR A 336 16.84 -17.43 33.61
N TYR A 337 16.17 -16.41 34.16
CA TYR A 337 16.36 -16.05 35.56
C TYR A 337 15.87 -17.19 36.46
N ASN A 338 16.70 -17.59 37.42
CA ASN A 338 16.40 -18.64 38.39
C ASN A 338 15.96 -19.98 37.74
N GLY A 339 16.35 -20.24 36.49
CA GLY A 339 15.93 -21.42 35.72
C GLY A 339 14.44 -21.45 35.32
N ASN A 340 13.69 -20.36 35.50
CA ASN A 340 12.25 -20.32 35.22
C ASN A 340 11.97 -19.96 33.75
N VAL A 341 11.36 -20.88 33.01
CA VAL A 341 11.05 -20.72 31.58
C VAL A 341 10.17 -19.50 31.25
N ASN A 342 9.38 -19.01 32.22
CA ASN A 342 8.55 -17.81 32.06
C ASN A 342 9.35 -16.50 32.21
N LEU A 343 10.60 -16.58 32.67
CA LEU A 343 11.52 -15.47 32.92
C LEU A 343 12.77 -15.59 32.05
N PRO A 344 12.65 -15.55 30.70
CA PRO A 344 13.83 -15.51 29.85
C PRO A 344 14.65 -14.26 30.16
N ILE A 345 15.97 -14.37 30.06
CA ILE A 345 16.84 -13.19 30.23
C ILE A 345 16.50 -12.18 29.14
N ASN A 346 16.38 -10.90 29.52
CA ASN A 346 16.14 -9.80 28.59
C ASN A 346 17.23 -9.78 27.50
N TRP A 347 16.91 -9.37 26.27
CA TRP A 347 17.93 -9.27 25.21
C TRP A 347 19.09 -8.34 25.57
N PHE A 348 18.84 -7.33 26.41
CA PHE A 348 19.87 -6.41 26.93
C PHE A 348 20.65 -7.00 28.11
N GLY A 349 20.36 -8.21 28.58
CA GLY A 349 21.13 -8.88 29.62
C GLY A 349 20.85 -8.39 31.04
N LYS A 350 21.85 -8.55 31.92
CA LYS A 350 21.85 -8.14 33.32
C LYS A 350 22.55 -6.79 33.52
N SER A 351 22.37 -6.21 34.70
CA SER A 351 23.03 -4.99 35.12
C SER A 351 23.86 -5.25 36.38
N THR A 352 25.08 -4.75 36.40
CA THR A 352 25.96 -4.68 37.57
C THR A 352 25.51 -3.66 38.61
N THR A 353 24.63 -2.71 38.24
CA THR A 353 24.20 -1.60 39.11
C THR A 353 22.73 -1.68 39.55
N LEU A 354 21.92 -2.52 38.90
CA LEU A 354 20.51 -2.70 39.19
C LEU A 354 20.22 -4.19 39.43
N ALA A 355 19.40 -4.48 40.43
CA ALA A 355 18.90 -5.85 40.61
C ALA A 355 18.04 -6.29 39.42
N ASP A 356 17.95 -7.61 39.18
CA ASP A 356 17.18 -8.19 38.06
C ASP A 356 15.68 -7.77 38.07
N SER A 357 15.12 -7.49 39.24
CA SER A 357 13.75 -6.94 39.38
C SER A 357 13.64 -5.47 39.00
N GLN A 358 14.72 -4.70 39.09
CA GLN A 358 14.80 -3.25 38.85
C GLN A 358 15.25 -2.87 37.44
N LEU A 359 15.40 -3.84 36.53
CA LEU A 359 15.82 -3.56 35.15
C LEU A 359 14.85 -2.64 34.38
N THR A 360 13.62 -2.48 34.86
CA THR A 360 12.67 -1.47 34.37
C THR A 360 13.21 -0.04 34.48
N GLU A 361 14.04 0.23 35.49
CA GLU A 361 14.66 1.54 35.76
C GLU A 361 15.77 1.90 34.75
N LEU A 362 16.14 0.99 33.85
CA LEU A 362 16.97 1.32 32.69
C LEU A 362 16.32 2.40 31.81
N ASN A 363 14.98 2.38 31.74
CA ASN A 363 14.18 3.41 31.10
C ASN A 363 14.58 3.70 29.64
N LEU A 364 14.81 2.64 28.85
CA LEU A 364 15.38 2.74 27.50
C LEU A 364 14.50 3.52 26.51
N TRP A 365 13.18 3.59 26.72
CA TRP A 365 12.22 4.32 25.87
C TRP A 365 11.47 5.46 26.60
N SER A 366 12.00 5.95 27.73
CA SER A 366 11.38 7.03 28.50
C SER A 366 9.94 6.74 28.95
N ASP A 367 9.80 5.63 29.67
CA ASP A 367 8.68 5.39 30.59
C ASP A 367 8.48 6.61 31.49
N ASN A 368 7.25 7.10 31.52
CA ASN A 368 6.83 8.21 32.36
C ASN A 368 6.90 7.85 33.86
N SER A 369 6.93 6.58 34.24
CA SER A 369 7.17 6.17 35.64
C SER A 369 8.66 5.97 35.96
N GLN A 370 9.55 6.11 34.96
CA GLN A 370 10.98 5.78 35.06
C GLN A 370 11.22 4.33 35.51
N GLY A 371 10.29 3.41 35.20
CA GLY A 371 10.35 2.01 35.62
C GLY A 371 10.04 1.77 37.10
N LYS A 372 9.57 2.79 37.84
CA LYS A 372 9.33 2.72 39.29
C LYS A 372 7.86 2.48 39.60
N ILE A 373 7.61 1.59 40.56
CA ILE A 373 6.27 1.25 41.05
C ILE A 373 5.89 2.09 42.27
N THR A 374 4.59 2.18 42.56
CA THR A 374 4.04 2.85 43.76
C THR A 374 2.97 1.98 44.40
N ALA A 375 2.76 2.11 45.72
CA ALA A 375 1.76 1.33 46.45
C ALA A 375 0.32 1.74 46.07
N ASN A 376 0.05 3.04 46.04
CA ASN A 376 -1.21 3.60 45.54
C ASN A 376 -1.00 3.94 44.06
N TYR A 377 -1.31 3.01 43.15
CA TYR A 377 -1.14 3.21 41.69
C TYR A 377 -2.46 3.36 40.94
N ASN A 378 -3.61 3.05 41.56
CA ASN A 378 -4.92 3.08 40.88
C ASN A 378 -5.71 4.40 41.08
N SER A 379 -5.19 5.37 41.84
CA SER A 379 -5.83 6.69 41.96
C SER A 379 -5.52 7.59 40.77
N ASP A 380 -6.37 8.57 40.48
CA ASP A 380 -6.13 9.54 39.39
C ASP A 380 -4.79 10.29 39.56
N ASP A 381 -4.41 10.60 40.81
CA ASP A 381 -3.14 11.27 41.13
C ASP A 381 -1.90 10.38 40.97
N SER A 382 -2.09 9.06 40.81
CA SER A 382 -0.99 8.11 40.61
C SER A 382 -0.37 8.21 39.21
N GLY A 383 -1.12 8.76 38.24
CA GLY A 383 -0.68 8.87 36.86
C GLY A 383 0.58 9.72 36.73
N ARG A 384 1.68 9.12 36.24
CA ARG A 384 2.98 9.80 36.17
C ARG A 384 3.05 10.76 34.98
N ALA A 385 3.72 11.89 35.18
CA ALA A 385 3.91 12.87 34.12
C ALA A 385 4.89 12.37 33.05
N TYR A 386 4.62 12.69 31.79
CA TYR A 386 5.57 12.52 30.68
C TYR A 386 6.86 13.30 30.98
N ARG A 387 8.00 12.66 30.73
CA ARG A 387 9.35 13.23 30.89
C ARG A 387 10.11 13.17 29.58
N ASN A 388 11.26 13.85 29.53
CA ASN A 388 12.13 13.89 28.34
C ASN A 388 12.30 12.53 27.68
N LYS A 389 12.25 12.53 26.35
CA LYS A 389 12.52 11.35 25.52
C LYS A 389 13.94 10.81 25.74
N SER A 390 14.11 9.51 25.55
CA SER A 390 15.36 8.78 25.75
C SER A 390 16.17 8.74 24.46
N SER A 391 17.46 8.44 24.59
CA SER A 391 18.38 8.35 23.46
C SER A 391 18.07 7.19 22.49
N TYR A 392 17.36 6.17 22.95
CA TYR A 392 17.07 4.93 22.21
C TYR A 392 15.64 4.84 21.67
N ASP A 393 14.77 5.81 21.97
CA ASP A 393 13.42 5.85 21.41
C ASP A 393 13.49 5.95 19.87
N PRO A 394 12.81 5.06 19.14
CA PRO A 394 12.91 4.95 17.68
C PRO A 394 12.10 6.02 16.94
N CYS A 395 11.23 6.78 17.59
CA CYS A 395 10.37 7.74 16.89
C CYS A 395 11.17 8.92 16.30
N PRO A 396 10.69 9.55 15.23
CA PRO A 396 11.30 10.75 14.65
C PRO A 396 11.31 11.96 15.57
N ASN A 397 11.95 13.06 15.14
CA ASN A 397 11.93 14.33 15.87
C ASN A 397 10.48 14.81 16.08
N GLY A 398 10.17 15.34 17.27
CA GLY A 398 8.81 15.75 17.65
C GLY A 398 7.84 14.62 17.99
N TRP A 399 8.28 13.35 17.94
CA TRP A 399 7.46 12.17 18.21
C TRP A 399 8.13 11.23 19.23
N ARG A 400 7.36 10.42 19.95
CA ARG A 400 7.86 9.45 20.94
C ARG A 400 6.98 8.20 21.05
N VAL A 401 7.53 7.12 21.59
CA VAL A 401 6.74 5.94 22.00
C VAL A 401 5.87 6.34 23.21
N PRO A 402 4.56 6.02 23.21
CA PRO A 402 3.67 6.35 24.32
C PRO A 402 3.90 5.43 25.52
N SER A 403 3.58 5.91 26.72
CA SER A 403 3.80 5.21 27.99
C SER A 403 2.49 4.87 28.69
N VAL A 404 2.42 3.72 29.36
CA VAL A 404 1.38 3.43 30.37
C VAL A 404 1.65 4.31 31.58
N LEU A 405 0.61 4.84 32.24
CA LEU A 405 0.82 5.88 33.26
C LEU A 405 1.56 5.43 34.54
N VAL A 406 1.68 4.11 34.75
CA VAL A 406 2.36 3.48 35.90
C VAL A 406 3.13 2.23 35.43
N ALA A 407 4.23 1.87 36.10
CA ALA A 407 4.98 0.62 35.85
C ALA A 407 4.54 -0.56 36.73
N ASN A 408 3.46 -0.42 37.51
CA ASN A 408 2.94 -1.56 38.27
C ASN A 408 2.51 -2.69 37.33
N LEU A 409 2.91 -3.93 37.64
CA LEU A 409 2.41 -5.11 36.93
C LEU A 409 1.08 -5.63 37.50
N GLY A 410 0.71 -5.15 38.69
CA GLY A 410 -0.48 -5.55 39.44
C GLY A 410 -0.29 -5.22 40.92
N SER A 411 -1.21 -5.69 41.75
CA SER A 411 -1.21 -5.50 43.20
C SER A 411 -0.14 -6.35 43.88
N ALA A 412 0.06 -6.13 45.18
CA ALA A 412 0.96 -6.94 46.00
C ALA A 412 0.54 -8.43 46.08
N THR A 413 -0.70 -8.76 45.68
CA THR A 413 -1.20 -10.15 45.60
C THR A 413 -1.16 -10.73 44.19
N TYR A 414 -0.38 -10.13 43.28
CA TYR A 414 -0.23 -10.55 41.87
C TYR A 414 -1.52 -10.48 41.02
N ALA A 415 -2.52 -9.70 41.45
CA ALA A 415 -3.68 -9.39 40.61
C ALA A 415 -3.36 -8.20 39.70
N ASP A 416 -3.40 -8.38 38.38
CA ASP A 416 -3.15 -7.29 37.42
C ASP A 416 -4.40 -6.42 37.26
N ASP A 417 -4.62 -5.55 38.24
CA ASP A 417 -5.75 -4.62 38.37
C ASP A 417 -5.39 -3.19 37.93
N VAL A 418 -4.31 -3.03 37.15
CA VAL A 418 -3.93 -1.74 36.59
C VAL A 418 -5.07 -1.24 35.71
N ARG A 419 -5.42 0.04 35.89
CA ARG A 419 -6.53 0.66 35.16
C ARG A 419 -6.32 0.64 33.65
N VAL A 420 -7.36 0.25 32.91
CA VAL A 420 -7.34 0.20 31.44
C VAL A 420 -7.08 1.59 30.83
N ASP A 421 -7.68 2.65 31.36
CA ASP A 421 -7.47 4.03 30.90
C ASP A 421 -6.05 4.56 31.10
N PHE A 422 -5.23 3.92 31.95
CA PHE A 422 -3.81 4.27 32.10
C PHE A 422 -2.96 3.78 30.93
N SER A 423 -3.44 2.81 30.15
CA SER A 423 -2.83 2.51 28.86
C SER A 423 -3.13 3.64 27.88
N PRO A 424 -2.14 4.11 27.10
CA PRO A 424 -2.40 5.09 26.03
C PRO A 424 -3.33 4.51 24.95
N PHE A 425 -3.41 3.19 24.84
CA PHE A 425 -4.29 2.50 23.91
C PHE A 425 -5.65 2.10 24.50
N GLY A 426 -5.90 2.39 25.79
CA GLY A 426 -7.09 1.98 26.51
C GLY A 426 -8.37 2.71 26.11
N VAL A 427 -9.51 2.07 26.37
CA VAL A 427 -10.82 2.73 26.38
C VAL A 427 -11.00 3.55 27.67
N ARG A 428 -11.88 4.56 27.65
CA ARG A 428 -12.12 5.46 28.80
C ARG A 428 -12.89 4.77 29.94
N THR A 429 -12.19 3.97 30.73
CA THR A 429 -12.71 3.28 31.92
C THR A 429 -11.63 3.15 32.99
N ASN A 430 -11.99 3.44 34.24
CA ASN A 430 -11.12 3.26 35.40
C ASN A 430 -11.11 1.80 35.92
N MET A 431 -11.73 0.88 35.18
CA MET A 431 -11.74 -0.55 35.49
C MET A 431 -10.32 -1.12 35.43
N GLY A 432 -9.96 -1.95 36.41
CA GLY A 432 -8.74 -2.76 36.38
C GLY A 432 -8.74 -3.79 35.25
N LYS A 433 -7.57 -4.10 34.71
CA LYS A 433 -7.41 -5.05 33.59
C LYS A 433 -8.02 -6.43 33.92
N ASP A 434 -7.77 -6.96 35.10
CA ASP A 434 -8.33 -8.23 35.59
C ASP A 434 -9.86 -8.25 35.50
N LEU A 435 -10.55 -7.20 35.96
CA LEU A 435 -12.00 -7.07 35.90
C LEU A 435 -12.49 -6.88 34.47
N PHE A 436 -11.77 -6.12 33.64
CA PHE A 436 -12.07 -5.95 32.22
C PHE A 436 -12.03 -7.30 31.47
N GLU A 437 -11.03 -8.13 31.77
CA GLU A 437 -10.88 -9.46 31.18
C GLU A 437 -11.87 -10.47 31.76
N THR A 438 -12.12 -10.44 33.07
CA THR A 438 -13.16 -11.25 33.74
C THR A 438 -14.54 -11.02 33.13
N ASN A 439 -14.87 -9.76 32.81
CA ASN A 439 -16.11 -9.39 32.14
C ASN A 439 -16.11 -9.67 30.62
N LYS A 440 -15.01 -10.22 30.08
CA LYS A 440 -14.82 -10.52 28.66
C LYS A 440 -14.92 -9.31 27.72
N TYR A 441 -14.67 -8.10 28.22
CA TYR A 441 -14.69 -6.90 27.38
C TYR A 441 -13.53 -6.85 26.37
N HIS A 442 -12.49 -7.66 26.57
CA HIS A 442 -11.44 -7.85 25.57
C HIS A 442 -11.90 -8.66 24.34
N ILE A 443 -13.06 -9.33 24.39
CA ILE A 443 -13.63 -10.06 23.26
C ILE A 443 -14.63 -9.14 22.57
N ILE A 444 -14.30 -8.69 21.36
CA ILE A 444 -15.21 -7.87 20.56
C ILE A 444 -16.37 -8.75 20.12
N LYS A 445 -17.61 -8.31 20.36
CA LYS A 445 -18.81 -9.05 19.98
C LYS A 445 -19.23 -8.74 18.54
N PRO A 446 -20.01 -9.64 17.89
CA PRO A 446 -20.55 -9.42 16.54
C PRO A 446 -21.45 -8.18 16.40
N THR A 447 -22.03 -7.70 17.50
CA THR A 447 -22.89 -6.50 17.57
C THR A 447 -22.65 -5.74 18.87
N ASP A 448 -23.13 -4.50 18.94
CA ASP A 448 -23.09 -3.67 20.15
C ASP A 448 -24.18 -4.05 21.19
N ASN A 449 -25.00 -5.08 20.94
CA ASN A 449 -26.06 -5.47 21.85
C ASN A 449 -25.50 -6.05 23.16
N GLY A 450 -25.92 -5.50 24.30
CA GLY A 450 -25.43 -5.91 25.62
C GLY A 450 -23.93 -5.69 25.81
N VAL A 451 -23.36 -4.68 25.14
CA VAL A 451 -21.96 -4.23 25.27
C VAL A 451 -21.95 -2.90 26.03
N PRO A 452 -21.03 -2.68 26.99
CA PRO A 452 -20.92 -1.39 27.69
C PRO A 452 -20.65 -0.24 26.72
N GLY A 453 -21.13 0.97 27.05
CA GLY A 453 -21.00 2.16 26.18
C GLY A 453 -19.57 2.42 25.69
N PHE A 454 -18.56 2.28 26.57
CA PHE A 454 -17.15 2.48 26.21
C PHE A 454 -16.56 1.41 25.26
N MET A 455 -17.26 0.29 25.04
CA MET A 455 -16.90 -0.79 24.10
C MET A 455 -17.77 -0.81 22.83
N THR A 456 -18.74 0.10 22.69
CA THR A 456 -19.56 0.19 21.46
C THR A 456 -18.76 0.80 20.31
N GLY A 457 -19.14 0.50 19.07
CA GLY A 457 -18.55 1.14 17.88
C GLY A 457 -17.25 0.54 17.37
N PHE A 458 -16.79 -0.60 17.91
CA PHE A 458 -15.68 -1.37 17.33
C PHE A 458 -16.07 -1.90 15.95
N LYS A 459 -15.15 -1.77 14.97
CA LYS A 459 -15.28 -2.42 13.67
C LYS A 459 -14.06 -3.29 13.40
N VAL A 460 -14.31 -4.54 13.02
CA VAL A 460 -13.30 -5.54 12.71
C VAL A 460 -13.40 -5.92 11.25
N TYR A 461 -12.28 -5.86 10.54
CA TYR A 461 -12.13 -6.41 9.21
C TYR A 461 -11.32 -7.69 9.36
N SER A 462 -12.03 -8.81 9.31
CA SER A 462 -11.48 -10.13 9.56
C SER A 462 -10.22 -10.39 8.74
N ASN A 463 -9.17 -10.87 9.41
CA ASN A 463 -7.85 -11.16 8.92
C ASN A 463 -7.06 -9.94 8.40
N TYR A 464 -7.44 -8.71 8.76
CA TYR A 464 -6.68 -7.53 8.33
C TYR A 464 -6.49 -6.42 9.37
N TRP A 465 -7.55 -5.88 10.00
CA TRP A 465 -7.41 -4.71 10.88
C TRP A 465 -8.63 -4.43 11.79
N PHE A 466 -8.43 -3.50 12.72
CA PHE A 466 -9.48 -2.85 13.51
C PHE A 466 -9.66 -1.39 13.09
N ASP A 467 -10.90 -0.94 12.98
CA ASP A 467 -11.27 0.47 12.91
C ASP A 467 -11.93 0.88 14.23
N LEU A 468 -11.21 1.72 14.98
CA LEU A 468 -11.61 2.22 16.28
C LEU A 468 -11.97 3.71 16.24
N SER A 469 -12.36 4.22 15.06
CA SER A 469 -12.67 5.65 14.86
C SER A 469 -13.94 6.14 15.56
N LYS A 470 -14.75 5.24 16.13
CA LYS A 470 -16.03 5.55 16.80
C LYS A 470 -16.24 4.81 18.12
N VAL A 471 -15.17 4.31 18.74
CA VAL A 471 -15.26 3.50 19.96
C VAL A 471 -15.71 4.35 21.14
N GLY A 472 -16.83 3.99 21.75
CA GLY A 472 -17.46 4.75 22.82
C GLY A 472 -17.71 6.22 22.46
N GLY A 473 -17.93 6.52 21.17
CA GLY A 473 -18.08 7.87 20.65
C GLY A 473 -16.77 8.63 20.41
N ASN A 474 -15.60 7.99 20.54
CA ASN A 474 -14.28 8.60 20.36
C ASN A 474 -13.54 8.04 19.14
N ASN A 475 -12.69 8.87 18.53
CA ASN A 475 -11.81 8.46 17.45
C ASN A 475 -10.44 8.01 18.00
N MET A 476 -10.24 6.71 18.16
CA MET A 476 -8.96 6.12 18.57
C MET A 476 -8.05 5.79 17.37
N GLY A 477 -8.55 5.94 16.15
CA GLY A 477 -7.83 5.66 14.91
C GLY A 477 -8.02 4.23 14.38
N VAL A 478 -7.23 3.88 13.37
CA VAL A 478 -7.26 2.59 12.67
C VAL A 478 -5.99 1.81 12.99
N PHE A 479 -6.12 0.50 13.19
CA PHE A 479 -5.03 -0.37 13.60
C PHE A 479 -4.88 -1.55 12.63
N PRO A 480 -3.96 -1.44 11.64
CA PRO A 480 -3.67 -2.53 10.73
C PRO A 480 -2.82 -3.62 11.39
N GLY A 481 -2.98 -4.86 10.91
CA GLY A 481 -2.11 -5.99 11.22
C GLY A 481 -0.64 -5.64 11.03
N SER A 482 0.15 -5.76 12.11
CA SER A 482 1.59 -5.52 12.11
C SER A 482 2.40 -6.82 12.11
N GLY A 483 1.76 -7.94 12.46
CA GLY A 483 2.45 -9.13 12.95
C GLY A 483 3.35 -8.83 14.16
N GLN A 484 4.11 -9.84 14.56
CA GLN A 484 5.05 -9.82 15.68
C GLN A 484 6.12 -10.89 15.44
N ILE A 485 7.31 -10.74 16.02
CA ILE A 485 8.28 -11.85 16.14
C ILE A 485 8.32 -12.27 17.61
N VAL A 486 7.93 -13.51 17.90
CA VAL A 486 7.76 -13.99 19.28
C VAL A 486 8.67 -15.18 19.56
N GLN A 487 9.59 -15.03 20.50
CA GLN A 487 10.64 -16.03 20.77
C GLN A 487 10.06 -17.34 21.31
N LEU A 488 9.21 -17.28 22.34
CA LEU A 488 8.74 -18.48 23.04
C LEU A 488 7.55 -19.15 22.35
N ALA A 489 6.59 -18.36 21.85
CA ALA A 489 5.38 -18.91 21.25
C ALA A 489 5.62 -19.41 19.82
N HIS A 490 6.45 -18.70 19.05
CA HIS A 490 6.68 -18.98 17.63
C HIS A 490 8.15 -19.24 17.33
N GLU A 491 8.97 -19.64 18.30
CA GLU A 491 10.40 -19.95 18.09
C GLU A 491 11.20 -18.80 17.43
N GLY A 492 10.82 -17.55 17.71
CA GLY A 492 11.47 -16.37 17.11
C GLY A 492 11.04 -16.10 15.67
N GLN A 493 9.90 -16.65 15.25
CA GLN A 493 9.34 -16.49 13.91
C GLN A 493 8.32 -15.36 13.89
N TYR A 494 8.17 -14.76 12.70
CA TYR A 494 7.11 -13.81 12.43
C TYR A 494 5.75 -14.52 12.52
N SER A 495 4.82 -13.93 13.28
CA SER A 495 3.45 -14.40 13.48
C SER A 495 2.56 -14.13 12.28
N ASP A 496 1.29 -14.48 12.37
CA ASP A 496 0.34 -14.13 11.32
C ASP A 496 0.25 -12.60 11.12
N GLN A 497 0.25 -12.17 9.87
CA GLN A 497 0.35 -10.76 9.47
C GLN A 497 -0.82 -9.91 9.98
N HIS A 498 -1.96 -10.52 10.28
CA HIS A 498 -3.15 -9.85 10.79
C HIS A 498 -3.13 -9.59 12.29
N HIS A 499 -2.22 -10.20 13.05
CA HIS A 499 -2.04 -9.88 14.46
C HIS A 499 -1.51 -8.45 14.61
N ILE A 500 -1.87 -7.79 15.70
CA ILE A 500 -1.48 -6.41 15.98
C ILE A 500 -0.80 -6.38 17.33
N GLY A 501 0.50 -6.10 17.33
CA GLY A 501 1.29 -5.92 18.55
C GLY A 501 1.99 -4.57 18.51
N LEU A 502 1.60 -3.65 19.41
CA LEU A 502 2.20 -2.33 19.50
C LEU A 502 2.78 -2.07 20.89
N TRP A 503 4.08 -1.80 20.95
CA TRP A 503 4.75 -1.51 22.20
C TRP A 503 4.29 -0.20 22.84
N THR A 504 4.36 -0.18 24.17
CA THR A 504 4.48 1.05 24.96
C THR A 504 5.92 1.18 25.49
N ALA A 505 6.26 2.36 25.98
CA ALA A 505 7.53 2.65 26.63
C ALA A 505 7.65 2.02 28.03
N THR A 506 6.61 1.38 28.56
CA THR A 506 6.57 0.91 29.96
C THR A 506 6.96 -0.55 30.08
N MET A 507 7.99 -0.81 30.86
CA MET A 507 8.36 -2.14 31.33
C MET A 507 7.80 -2.31 32.75
N PRO A 508 6.77 -3.14 32.98
CA PRO A 508 6.16 -3.26 34.29
C PRO A 508 6.96 -4.17 35.23
N ARG A 509 6.78 -3.98 36.54
CA ARG A 509 7.47 -4.70 37.62
C ARG A 509 6.49 -5.13 38.73
N HIS A 510 6.78 -6.26 39.38
CA HIS A 510 6.10 -6.71 40.61
C HIS A 510 6.60 -6.00 41.88
N PHE A 511 5.82 -6.05 42.96
CA PHE A 511 6.20 -5.45 44.26
C PHE A 511 7.36 -6.16 44.98
N ASP A 512 7.76 -7.32 44.51
CA ASP A 512 8.78 -8.17 45.10
C ASP A 512 10.13 -8.08 44.35
N ALA A 513 10.97 -9.09 44.55
CA ALA A 513 12.25 -9.26 43.88
C ALA A 513 12.16 -10.09 42.59
N SER A 514 10.95 -10.33 42.05
CA SER A 514 10.79 -11.06 40.79
C SER A 514 11.41 -10.29 39.62
N PRO A 515 12.24 -10.93 38.77
CA PRO A 515 12.83 -10.31 37.59
C PRO A 515 11.78 -9.73 36.63
N SER A 516 12.06 -8.54 36.12
CA SER A 516 11.22 -7.91 35.11
C SER A 516 11.71 -8.31 33.72
N VAL A 517 10.85 -8.96 32.94
CA VAL A 517 11.20 -9.50 31.60
C VAL A 517 10.22 -9.12 30.48
N ASN A 518 9.14 -8.41 30.84
CA ASN A 518 8.06 -8.07 29.93
C ASN A 518 7.94 -6.56 29.77
N ALA A 519 7.37 -6.11 28.65
CA ALA A 519 6.90 -4.74 28.44
C ALA A 519 5.40 -4.71 28.12
N ARG A 520 4.71 -3.61 28.50
CA ARG A 520 3.29 -3.42 28.17
C ARG A 520 3.12 -3.10 26.69
N MET A 521 2.06 -3.63 26.11
CA MET A 521 1.70 -3.45 24.71
C MET A 521 0.19 -3.50 24.49
N LEU A 522 -0.25 -2.90 23.38
CA LEU A 522 -1.55 -3.22 22.79
C LEU A 522 -1.40 -4.51 21.99
N PHE A 523 -2.28 -5.47 22.27
CA PHE A 523 -2.39 -6.69 21.49
C PHE A 523 -3.82 -6.86 20.97
N MET A 524 -3.96 -7.10 19.67
CA MET A 524 -5.26 -7.36 19.05
C MET A 524 -5.17 -8.48 18.02
N ILE A 525 -6.26 -9.25 17.90
CA ILE A 525 -6.38 -10.35 16.96
C ILE A 525 -7.70 -10.19 16.21
N PRO A 526 -7.70 -10.01 14.88
CA PRO A 526 -8.89 -10.02 14.06
C PRO A 526 -9.05 -11.34 13.28
N ASP A 527 -8.79 -12.50 13.86
CA ASP A 527 -8.61 -13.76 13.13
C ASP A 527 -9.92 -14.54 12.99
N LYS A 528 -10.48 -14.60 11.78
CA LYS A 528 -11.69 -15.36 11.47
C LYS A 528 -11.47 -16.87 11.53
N ASP A 529 -10.26 -17.34 11.23
CA ASP A 529 -10.00 -18.74 10.94
C ASP A 529 -9.82 -19.59 12.21
N GLN A 530 -9.92 -18.95 13.40
CA GLN A 530 -9.97 -19.61 14.70
C GLN A 530 -11.35 -20.22 15.01
N PRO A 531 -11.42 -21.34 15.75
CA PRO A 531 -12.67 -22.04 16.04
C PRO A 531 -13.55 -21.39 17.12
N ASP A 532 -13.06 -20.32 17.75
CA ASP A 532 -13.72 -19.60 18.84
C ASP A 532 -15.13 -19.10 18.45
N VAL A 533 -16.03 -19.02 19.43
CA VAL A 533 -17.36 -18.42 19.29
C VAL A 533 -17.41 -17.15 20.16
N PRO A 534 -17.28 -15.95 19.56
CA PRO A 534 -17.21 -14.70 20.31
C PRO A 534 -18.48 -14.40 21.11
N ASP A 535 -19.64 -14.83 20.60
CA ASP A 535 -20.93 -14.63 21.23
C ASP A 535 -21.81 -15.87 21.03
N PRO A 536 -22.26 -16.53 22.12
CA PRO A 536 -23.17 -17.67 22.04
C PRO A 536 -24.48 -17.40 21.29
N ALA A 537 -24.94 -16.15 21.18
CA ALA A 537 -26.10 -15.77 20.38
C ALA A 537 -25.87 -15.91 18.86
N PHE A 538 -24.61 -15.99 18.42
CA PHE A 538 -24.20 -16.13 17.02
C PHE A 538 -23.30 -17.37 16.83
N PRO A 539 -23.82 -18.60 17.02
CA PRO A 539 -22.99 -19.82 17.07
C PRO A 539 -22.24 -20.14 15.75
N ASN A 540 -22.71 -19.59 14.63
CA ASN A 540 -22.12 -19.75 13.29
C ASN A 540 -21.07 -18.67 12.95
N VAL A 541 -20.93 -17.66 13.80
CA VAL A 541 -19.88 -16.65 13.65
C VAL A 541 -18.69 -17.13 14.44
N LYS A 542 -17.59 -17.40 13.72
CA LYS A 542 -16.35 -17.93 14.26
C LYS A 542 -15.24 -16.90 14.17
N GLY A 543 -14.23 -17.11 15.00
CA GLY A 543 -13.01 -16.32 15.00
C GLY A 543 -12.66 -15.79 16.37
N ARG A 544 -11.40 -15.38 16.50
CA ARG A 544 -10.82 -14.76 17.69
C ARG A 544 -10.69 -13.27 17.44
N TYR A 545 -11.49 -12.48 18.14
CA TYR A 545 -11.56 -11.02 17.99
C TYR A 545 -11.18 -10.32 19.29
N PHE A 546 -9.89 -10.20 19.56
CA PHE A 546 -9.36 -9.72 20.84
C PHE A 546 -8.89 -8.26 20.78
N TYR A 547 -9.13 -7.52 21.86
CA TYR A 547 -8.62 -6.18 22.13
C TYR A 547 -8.05 -6.13 23.56
N MET A 548 -6.74 -6.08 23.68
CA MET A 548 -6.02 -6.18 24.96
C MET A 548 -5.03 -5.00 25.10
N PRO A 549 -5.45 -3.86 25.68
CA PRO A 549 -4.64 -2.63 25.71
C PRO A 549 -3.52 -2.62 26.75
N LEU A 550 -3.47 -3.62 27.64
CA LEU A 550 -2.47 -3.79 28.70
C LEU A 550 -1.80 -5.17 28.64
N MET A 551 -1.78 -5.81 27.48
CA MET A 551 -1.08 -7.09 27.30
C MET A 551 0.42 -6.90 27.56
N THR A 552 1.14 -8.00 27.80
CA THR A 552 2.60 -7.96 28.02
C THR A 552 3.32 -8.87 27.03
N GLY A 553 4.38 -8.37 26.41
CA GLY A 553 5.29 -9.15 25.55
C GLY A 553 6.68 -9.25 26.16
N LYS A 554 7.47 -10.26 25.80
CA LYS A 554 8.86 -10.37 26.29
C LYS A 554 9.69 -9.28 25.62
N THR A 555 10.65 -8.70 26.33
CA THR A 555 11.52 -7.65 25.75
C THR A 555 12.32 -8.15 24.55
N SER A 556 12.61 -9.46 24.51
CA SER A 556 13.29 -10.14 23.41
C SER A 556 12.42 -10.34 22.15
N ASP A 557 11.09 -10.20 22.26
CA ASP A 557 10.18 -10.24 21.11
C ASP A 557 10.31 -8.94 20.30
N ALA A 558 9.90 -8.95 19.03
CA ALA A 558 9.80 -7.75 18.20
C ALA A 558 8.35 -7.41 17.86
N ASN A 559 7.93 -6.18 18.14
CA ASN A 559 6.57 -5.68 17.88
C ASN A 559 6.62 -4.30 17.22
N GLY A 560 5.49 -3.85 16.66
CA GLY A 560 5.39 -2.54 16.06
C GLY A 560 5.42 -1.40 17.09
N CYS A 561 5.64 -0.18 16.61
CA CYS A 561 5.53 1.04 17.41
C CYS A 561 4.58 2.02 16.72
N ARG A 562 3.76 2.73 17.51
CA ARG A 562 2.98 3.88 17.03
C ARG A 562 3.27 5.08 17.91
N CYS A 563 3.77 6.15 17.31
CA CYS A 563 4.25 7.30 18.05
C CYS A 563 3.11 8.28 18.38
N ILE A 564 3.28 9.00 19.48
CA ILE A 564 2.52 10.20 19.83
C ILE A 564 3.42 11.43 19.68
N LYS A 565 2.81 12.61 19.46
CA LYS A 565 3.51 13.89 19.50
C LYS A 565 4.19 14.01 20.85
N ASP A 566 5.49 14.27 20.84
CA ASP A 566 6.24 14.45 22.08
C ASP A 566 5.78 15.77 22.73
N PRO A 567 5.21 15.76 23.94
CA PRO A 567 4.75 17.00 24.58
C PRO A 567 5.90 17.87 25.10
N LEU A 568 7.16 17.43 25.00
CA LEU A 568 8.31 18.06 25.65
C LEU A 568 9.43 18.52 24.72
N TYR A 569 9.49 18.09 23.45
CA TYR A 569 10.64 18.43 22.58
C TYR A 569 10.85 19.93 22.39
N ILE A 570 9.79 20.72 22.26
CA ILE A 570 9.86 22.19 22.26
C ILE A 570 10.02 22.70 23.69
N ALA A 571 9.15 22.27 24.60
CA ALA A 571 9.06 22.81 25.96
C ALA A 571 10.38 22.67 26.75
N ASN A 572 11.11 21.59 26.53
CA ASN A 572 12.39 21.28 27.19
C ASN A 572 13.59 21.42 26.23
N SER A 573 13.44 22.17 25.12
CA SER A 573 14.53 22.60 24.24
C SER A 573 15.39 21.47 23.67
N TYR A 574 14.78 20.42 23.10
CA TYR A 574 15.47 19.36 22.35
C TYR A 574 14.85 19.10 20.97
N ASP A 575 14.46 20.17 20.28
CA ASP A 575 13.96 20.10 18.90
C ASP A 575 15.11 19.99 17.89
N PHE A 576 15.07 18.97 17.04
CA PHE A 576 16.02 18.73 15.95
C PHE A 576 15.32 18.68 14.59
N PRO A 577 14.96 19.84 14.02
CA PRO A 577 14.35 19.90 12.69
C PRO A 577 15.19 19.17 11.65
N THR A 578 14.52 18.45 10.74
CA THR A 578 15.22 17.76 9.65
C THR A 578 15.76 18.77 8.66
N GLU A 579 17.02 18.61 8.29
CA GLU A 579 17.67 19.40 7.24
C GLU A 579 17.54 18.67 5.91
N TYR A 580 17.05 19.35 4.89
CA TYR A 580 16.75 18.76 3.58
C TYR A 580 17.80 19.12 2.53
N LEU A 581 18.00 18.23 1.56
CA LEU A 581 18.84 18.50 0.40
C LEU A 581 18.18 19.58 -0.47
N PRO A 582 18.97 20.47 -1.12
CA PRO A 582 18.44 21.45 -2.05
C PRO A 582 17.72 20.75 -3.21
N GLN A 583 16.73 21.44 -3.77
CA GLN A 583 16.00 20.98 -4.94
C GLN A 583 16.92 20.87 -6.16
N THR A 584 16.79 19.80 -6.94
CA THR A 584 17.33 19.70 -8.29
C THR A 584 16.21 19.75 -9.33
N GLN A 585 16.59 19.87 -10.59
CA GLN A 585 15.64 19.92 -11.69
C GLN A 585 14.97 18.54 -11.88
N GLU A 586 13.65 18.49 -11.69
CA GLU A 586 12.84 17.27 -11.74
C GLU A 586 11.66 17.44 -12.69
N TYR A 587 11.21 16.34 -13.31
CA TYR A 587 10.02 16.31 -14.15
C TYR A 587 9.15 15.07 -13.83
N ARG A 588 7.99 15.29 -13.21
CA ARG A 588 7.04 14.23 -12.79
C ARG A 588 5.68 14.31 -13.49
N GLU A 589 5.46 15.34 -14.29
CA GLU A 589 4.17 15.60 -14.89
C GLU A 589 3.74 14.44 -15.79
N GLY A 590 2.47 14.03 -15.68
CA GLY A 590 1.88 13.00 -16.54
C GLY A 590 2.40 11.58 -16.32
N ILE A 591 3.19 11.30 -15.27
CA ILE A 591 3.69 9.94 -14.97
C ILE A 591 2.57 8.90 -14.84
N ASN A 592 1.39 9.35 -14.37
CA ASN A 592 0.19 8.54 -14.18
C ASN A 592 -0.79 8.57 -15.38
N ASN A 593 -0.48 9.25 -16.48
CA ASN A 593 -1.33 9.26 -17.69
C ASN A 593 -1.58 7.82 -18.21
N PRO A 594 -2.62 7.53 -19.00
CA PRO A 594 -2.81 6.17 -19.51
C PRO A 594 -1.75 5.78 -20.56
N ASN A 595 -1.50 4.48 -20.70
CA ASN A 595 -0.71 3.93 -21.81
C ASN A 595 -1.58 3.58 -23.02
N THR A 596 -2.89 3.45 -22.82
CA THR A 596 -3.88 3.11 -23.85
C THR A 596 -4.91 4.22 -23.97
N TYR A 597 -5.10 4.72 -25.18
CA TYR A 597 -6.13 5.70 -25.52
C TYR A 597 -7.23 4.99 -26.30
N GLN A 598 -8.38 4.86 -25.66
CA GLN A 598 -9.52 4.17 -26.25
C GLN A 598 -10.58 5.17 -26.71
N ILE A 599 -11.05 4.99 -27.94
CA ILE A 599 -12.22 5.68 -28.50
C ILE A 599 -13.11 4.69 -29.25
N VAL A 600 -14.34 5.11 -29.56
CA VAL A 600 -15.26 4.35 -30.41
C VAL A 600 -15.19 4.91 -31.82
N LYS A 601 -15.28 4.05 -32.84
CA LYS A 601 -15.29 4.46 -34.24
C LYS A 601 -16.38 5.51 -34.49
N ASN A 602 -16.04 6.51 -35.30
CA ASN A 602 -16.90 7.65 -35.58
C ASN A 602 -17.08 7.82 -37.09
N THR A 603 -18.21 8.38 -37.52
CA THR A 603 -18.51 8.70 -38.92
C THR A 603 -17.73 9.92 -39.43
N ALA A 604 -17.11 10.68 -38.53
CA ALA A 604 -16.22 11.79 -38.83
C ALA A 604 -14.79 11.49 -38.35
N VAL A 605 -13.81 12.22 -38.90
CA VAL A 605 -12.43 12.18 -38.38
C VAL A 605 -12.45 12.56 -36.91
N THR A 606 -11.75 11.78 -36.09
CA THR A 606 -11.64 12.04 -34.65
C THR A 606 -10.17 12.11 -34.27
N THR A 607 -9.79 13.14 -33.52
CA THR A 607 -8.40 13.35 -33.08
C THR A 607 -8.24 12.89 -31.64
N ILE A 608 -7.23 12.06 -31.39
CA ILE A 608 -6.78 11.69 -30.04
C ILE A 608 -5.57 12.56 -29.69
N GLU A 609 -5.62 13.19 -28.51
CA GLU A 609 -4.48 13.93 -27.96
C GLU A 609 -3.73 13.10 -26.92
N ILE A 610 -2.42 12.97 -27.09
CA ILE A 610 -1.56 12.21 -26.16
C ILE A 610 -0.48 13.14 -25.63
N PRO A 611 -0.51 13.51 -24.33
CA PRO A 611 0.55 14.29 -23.71
C PRO A 611 1.87 13.51 -23.70
N VAL A 612 2.96 14.15 -24.13
CA VAL A 612 4.28 13.49 -24.17
C VAL A 612 4.96 13.43 -22.80
N SER A 613 4.46 14.18 -21.80
CA SER A 613 5.04 14.32 -20.46
C SER A 613 5.43 12.99 -19.83
N LYS A 614 4.58 11.97 -19.96
CA LYS A 614 4.85 10.62 -19.44
C LYS A 614 6.21 10.06 -19.87
N ALA A 615 6.60 10.27 -21.13
CA ALA A 615 7.85 9.74 -21.66
C ALA A 615 9.04 10.28 -20.87
N PHE A 616 9.07 11.59 -20.63
CA PHE A 616 10.12 12.28 -19.90
C PHE A 616 10.09 11.96 -18.41
N SER A 617 8.89 11.91 -17.81
CA SER A 617 8.76 11.58 -16.40
C SER A 617 9.18 10.13 -16.11
N VAL A 618 8.75 9.15 -16.91
CA VAL A 618 9.14 7.75 -16.65
C VAL A 618 10.63 7.53 -16.90
N GLN A 619 11.18 8.10 -17.97
CA GLN A 619 12.62 8.02 -18.28
C GLN A 619 13.48 8.57 -17.13
N SER A 620 13.18 9.79 -16.68
CA SER A 620 13.96 10.44 -15.61
C SER A 620 13.73 9.81 -14.24
N GLN A 621 12.51 9.37 -13.93
CA GLN A 621 12.13 9.00 -12.56
C GLN A 621 12.21 7.50 -12.26
N LEU A 622 12.06 6.62 -13.27
CA LEU A 622 11.98 5.16 -13.08
C LEU A 622 13.02 4.38 -13.89
N LEU A 623 13.52 4.94 -14.99
CA LEU A 623 14.45 4.26 -15.90
C LEU A 623 15.91 4.72 -15.76
N ASN A 624 16.24 5.49 -14.72
CA ASN A 624 17.58 6.02 -14.47
C ASN A 624 18.16 6.86 -15.63
N ASN A 625 17.32 7.52 -16.44
CA ASN A 625 17.75 8.36 -17.56
C ASN A 625 17.44 9.84 -17.30
N GLN A 626 18.24 10.48 -16.43
CA GLN A 626 18.08 11.92 -16.14
C GLN A 626 18.45 12.80 -17.32
N GLU A 627 19.35 12.34 -18.21
CA GLU A 627 19.80 13.09 -19.38
C GLU A 627 18.66 13.38 -20.37
N ILE A 628 17.55 12.65 -20.32
CA ILE A 628 16.35 12.92 -21.13
C ILE A 628 15.83 14.36 -20.94
N LEU A 629 16.15 14.99 -19.81
CA LEU A 629 15.77 16.37 -19.48
C LEU A 629 16.75 17.42 -20.03
N ASN A 630 17.81 17.02 -20.75
CA ASN A 630 18.66 17.96 -21.47
C ASN A 630 17.91 18.53 -22.69
N SER A 631 18.09 19.83 -22.97
CA SER A 631 17.38 20.50 -24.08
C SER A 631 17.61 19.87 -25.45
N SER A 632 18.78 19.27 -25.68
CA SER A 632 19.09 18.52 -26.91
C SER A 632 18.21 17.28 -27.11
N ASN A 633 17.57 16.77 -26.05
CA ASN A 633 16.74 15.57 -26.08
C ASN A 633 15.25 15.87 -26.29
N PHE A 634 14.84 17.14 -26.36
CA PHE A 634 13.46 17.51 -26.71
C PHE A 634 13.38 18.70 -27.66
N ASN A 635 14.45 19.01 -28.38
CA ASN A 635 14.49 20.11 -29.34
C ASN A 635 13.88 19.78 -30.70
N ASN A 636 13.53 18.53 -30.99
CA ASN A 636 12.96 18.11 -32.28
C ASN A 636 12.17 16.79 -32.14
N LEU A 637 11.12 16.79 -31.34
CA LEU A 637 10.24 15.65 -31.10
C LEU A 637 9.59 15.17 -32.41
N LYS A 638 9.70 13.87 -32.66
CA LYS A 638 9.13 13.16 -33.80
C LYS A 638 8.23 12.04 -33.31
N VAL A 639 7.24 11.69 -34.12
CA VAL A 639 6.30 10.61 -33.83
C VAL A 639 6.23 9.65 -35.01
N ASN A 640 6.04 8.36 -34.73
CA ASN A 640 5.81 7.33 -35.73
C ASN A 640 4.64 6.41 -35.35
N VAL A 641 4.08 5.73 -36.34
CA VAL A 641 3.26 4.54 -36.13
C VAL A 641 4.21 3.35 -36.16
N LEU A 642 4.45 2.69 -35.02
CA LEU A 642 5.29 1.50 -34.98
C LEU A 642 4.62 0.35 -35.74
N TRP A 643 3.36 0.07 -35.41
CA TRP A 643 2.54 -0.90 -36.13
C TRP A 643 1.04 -0.60 -35.99
N THR A 644 0.23 -1.12 -36.91
CA THR A 644 -1.24 -1.13 -36.82
C THR A 644 -1.85 -2.44 -37.34
N THR A 645 -3.00 -2.85 -36.80
CA THR A 645 -3.81 -3.94 -37.37
C THR A 645 -4.62 -3.52 -38.60
N ASN A 646 -4.74 -2.21 -38.86
CA ASN A 646 -5.54 -1.67 -39.96
C ASN A 646 -4.79 -0.49 -40.59
N SER A 647 -4.24 -0.68 -41.79
CA SER A 647 -3.50 0.36 -42.53
C SER A 647 -4.35 1.57 -42.93
N SER A 648 -5.68 1.49 -42.82
CA SER A 648 -6.58 2.62 -43.05
C SER A 648 -6.92 3.38 -41.77
N LEU A 649 -6.46 2.95 -40.59
CA LEU A 649 -6.89 3.50 -39.30
C LEU A 649 -6.46 4.95 -39.07
N ILE A 650 -5.16 5.22 -39.17
CA ILE A 650 -4.58 6.54 -38.87
C ILE A 650 -4.48 7.34 -40.16
N ASN A 651 -5.17 8.48 -40.20
CA ASN A 651 -5.10 9.45 -41.29
C ASN A 651 -3.78 10.24 -41.24
N LYS A 652 -3.50 10.82 -40.07
CA LYS A 652 -2.40 11.75 -39.85
C LYS A 652 -1.89 11.65 -38.42
N LEU A 653 -0.58 11.81 -38.25
CA LEU A 653 0.11 11.79 -36.97
C LEU A 653 1.07 12.98 -36.90
N THR A 654 0.91 13.86 -35.91
CA THR A 654 1.76 15.05 -35.74
C THR A 654 2.10 15.32 -34.28
N VAL A 655 3.13 16.15 -34.05
CA VAL A 655 3.50 16.62 -32.71
C VAL A 655 3.23 18.13 -32.65
N VAL A 656 2.40 18.53 -31.70
CA VAL A 656 2.22 19.94 -31.30
C VAL A 656 3.37 20.32 -30.38
N ASN A 657 3.93 21.51 -30.60
CA ASN A 657 5.11 22.00 -29.91
C ASN A 657 6.26 20.95 -29.93
N PRO A 658 6.82 20.63 -31.10
CA PRO A 658 7.86 19.60 -31.21
C PRO A 658 9.22 20.03 -30.63
N SER A 659 9.37 21.28 -30.22
CA SER A 659 10.65 21.83 -29.75
C SER A 659 10.44 22.71 -28.50
N PRO A 660 9.93 22.15 -27.39
CA PRO A 660 9.74 22.93 -26.16
C PRO A 660 11.06 23.60 -25.73
N GLY A 661 11.00 24.90 -25.42
CA GLY A 661 12.18 25.70 -25.08
C GLY A 661 12.75 25.45 -23.66
N SER A 662 12.02 24.70 -22.82
CA SER A 662 12.41 24.37 -21.45
C SER A 662 11.75 23.07 -21.00
N ILE A 663 12.21 22.50 -19.89
CA ILE A 663 11.60 21.32 -19.27
C ILE A 663 10.14 21.57 -18.88
N SER A 664 9.82 22.76 -18.34
CA SER A 664 8.44 23.12 -17.98
C SER A 664 7.51 23.21 -19.20
N ALA A 665 8.06 23.50 -20.39
CA ALA A 665 7.29 23.59 -21.63
C ALA A 665 7.00 22.24 -22.29
N ILE A 666 7.59 21.14 -21.81
CA ILE A 666 7.32 19.77 -22.29
C ILE A 666 5.83 19.42 -22.10
N SER A 667 5.20 19.94 -21.05
CA SER A 667 3.78 19.79 -20.72
C SER A 667 2.84 20.25 -21.84
N ALA A 668 3.26 21.23 -22.64
CA ALA A 668 2.51 21.75 -23.76
C ALA A 668 2.67 20.90 -25.04
N SER A 669 3.61 19.96 -25.06
CA SER A 669 3.85 19.07 -26.21
C SER A 669 2.88 17.89 -26.20
N LYS A 670 2.23 17.65 -27.34
CA LYS A 670 1.23 16.59 -27.50
C LYS A 670 1.36 15.92 -28.86
N ILE A 671 1.09 14.63 -28.92
CA ILE A 671 0.88 13.91 -30.18
C ILE A 671 -0.61 14.04 -30.54
N LEU A 672 -0.89 14.43 -31.78
CA LEU A 672 -2.23 14.38 -32.37
C LEU A 672 -2.32 13.17 -33.30
N VAL A 673 -3.29 12.30 -33.03
CA VAL A 673 -3.60 11.12 -33.86
C VAL A 673 -4.97 11.30 -34.51
N ASP A 674 -5.00 11.59 -35.80
CA ASP A 674 -6.25 11.70 -36.55
C ASP A 674 -6.68 10.31 -37.03
N ILE A 675 -7.84 9.86 -36.56
CA ILE A 675 -8.43 8.58 -36.91
C ILE A 675 -9.40 8.76 -38.07
N ASN A 676 -9.25 7.93 -39.11
CA ASN A 676 -10.13 7.97 -40.28
C ASN A 676 -11.58 7.60 -39.93
N PRO A 677 -12.57 8.19 -40.63
CA PRO A 677 -13.98 7.84 -40.46
C PRO A 677 -14.24 6.34 -40.66
N ASN A 678 -15.12 5.79 -39.82
CA ASN A 678 -15.61 4.42 -39.89
C ASN A 678 -14.53 3.33 -39.79
N GLN A 679 -13.35 3.66 -39.25
CA GLN A 679 -12.28 2.69 -39.02
C GLN A 679 -12.23 2.27 -37.55
N SER A 680 -11.97 0.99 -37.32
CA SER A 680 -11.64 0.41 -36.03
C SER A 680 -10.36 -0.39 -36.13
N GLY A 681 -9.72 -0.66 -34.99
CA GLY A 681 -8.46 -1.39 -34.95
C GLY A 681 -7.53 -0.90 -33.85
N ASN A 682 -6.31 -1.42 -33.91
CA ASN A 682 -5.25 -1.12 -32.95
C ASN A 682 -4.05 -0.50 -33.67
N ALA A 683 -3.35 0.39 -32.99
CA ALA A 683 -2.03 0.85 -33.40
C ALA A 683 -1.15 1.12 -32.18
N VAL A 684 0.16 1.03 -32.37
CA VAL A 684 1.13 1.52 -31.38
C VAL A 684 1.84 2.74 -31.99
N VAL A 685 1.79 3.87 -31.30
CA VAL A 685 2.48 5.11 -31.67
C VAL A 685 3.68 5.32 -30.77
N THR A 686 4.78 5.82 -31.33
CA THR A 686 6.07 5.99 -30.63
C THR A 686 6.55 7.43 -30.70
N LEU A 687 7.12 7.93 -29.60
CA LEU A 687 7.80 9.22 -29.53
C LEU A 687 9.32 9.04 -29.68
N HIS A 688 9.94 9.97 -30.40
CA HIS A 688 11.37 10.03 -30.67
C HIS A 688 11.84 11.50 -30.63
N ASN A 689 13.15 11.72 -30.68
CA ASN A 689 13.74 13.06 -30.89
C ASN A 689 14.71 13.03 -32.09
N GLY A 690 14.70 14.08 -32.91
CA GLY A 690 15.51 14.20 -34.13
C GLY A 690 14.93 13.44 -35.32
N SER A 691 14.92 12.11 -35.24
CA SER A 691 14.48 11.18 -36.29
C SER A 691 13.52 10.11 -35.74
N ILE A 692 12.57 9.65 -36.57
CA ILE A 692 11.69 8.51 -36.24
C ILE A 692 12.43 7.16 -36.14
N THR A 693 13.69 7.10 -36.60
CA THR A 693 14.56 5.91 -36.47
C THR A 693 15.42 5.93 -35.21
N ASN A 694 15.46 7.06 -34.49
CA ASN A 694 16.18 7.15 -33.23
C ASN A 694 15.46 6.30 -32.16
N PRO A 695 16.11 6.00 -31.02
CA PRO A 695 15.48 5.20 -29.97
C PRO A 695 14.12 5.75 -29.53
N VAL A 696 13.17 4.85 -29.31
CA VAL A 696 11.84 5.20 -28.78
C VAL A 696 11.99 5.72 -27.35
N TYR A 697 11.39 6.88 -27.07
CA TYR A 697 11.31 7.44 -25.73
C TYR A 697 10.18 6.80 -24.93
N TRP A 698 9.03 6.62 -25.57
CA TRP A 698 7.86 5.92 -25.05
C TRP A 698 6.91 5.54 -26.18
N SER A 699 5.98 4.64 -25.88
CA SER A 699 4.94 4.18 -26.81
C SER A 699 3.57 4.11 -26.15
N TRP A 700 2.53 4.35 -26.93
CA TRP A 700 1.13 4.29 -26.51
C TRP A 700 0.31 3.42 -27.44
N HIS A 701 -0.66 2.70 -26.89
CA HIS A 701 -1.63 1.89 -27.62
C HIS A 701 -2.85 2.74 -27.97
N ILE A 702 -3.15 2.84 -29.26
CA ILE A 702 -4.37 3.43 -29.79
C ILE A 702 -5.36 2.31 -30.03
N TRP A 703 -6.52 2.41 -29.38
CA TRP A 703 -7.54 1.37 -29.41
C TRP A 703 -8.87 1.96 -29.88
N VAL A 704 -9.23 1.71 -31.13
CA VAL A 704 -10.49 2.19 -31.72
C VAL A 704 -11.46 1.03 -31.81
N THR A 705 -12.52 1.06 -31.01
CA THR A 705 -13.51 -0.02 -30.90
C THR A 705 -14.70 0.20 -31.82
N ASP A 706 -15.36 -0.89 -32.20
CA ASP A 706 -16.63 -0.86 -32.94
C ASP A 706 -17.80 -0.44 -32.05
N THR A 707 -17.73 -0.79 -30.77
CA THR A 707 -18.76 -0.53 -29.75
C THR A 707 -18.14 0.11 -28.51
N PRO A 708 -18.88 0.95 -27.75
CA PRO A 708 -18.38 1.49 -26.49
C PRO A 708 -18.06 0.39 -25.48
N ILE A 709 -16.97 0.55 -24.72
CA ILE A 709 -16.64 -0.35 -23.62
C ILE A 709 -17.79 -0.35 -22.60
N GLN A 710 -18.32 -1.53 -22.32
CA GLN A 710 -19.27 -1.77 -21.24
C GLN A 710 -18.57 -2.43 -20.05
N SER A 711 -19.31 -2.59 -18.96
CA SER A 711 -18.83 -3.25 -17.76
C SER A 711 -19.76 -4.34 -17.23
N ASN A 712 -19.17 -5.28 -16.50
CA ASN A 712 -19.89 -6.33 -15.77
C ASN A 712 -19.50 -6.25 -14.29
N SER A 713 -20.48 -5.96 -13.44
CA SER A 713 -20.28 -5.94 -11.99
C SER A 713 -20.52 -7.32 -11.40
N TYR A 714 -19.62 -7.74 -10.51
CA TYR A 714 -19.72 -9.00 -9.79
C TYR A 714 -19.30 -8.82 -8.33
N THR A 715 -20.14 -9.34 -7.43
CA THR A 715 -19.85 -9.47 -6.00
C THR A 715 -19.76 -10.95 -5.67
N THR A 716 -18.68 -11.37 -5.03
CA THR A 716 -18.37 -12.80 -4.85
C THR A 716 -19.39 -13.55 -4.02
N GLU A 717 -19.92 -12.92 -2.97
CA GLU A 717 -21.01 -13.43 -2.13
C GLU A 717 -21.56 -12.32 -1.20
N LEU A 718 -22.64 -12.61 -0.47
CA LEU A 718 -23.21 -11.70 0.52
C LEU A 718 -22.69 -12.00 1.94
N PRO A 719 -22.35 -10.95 2.73
CA PRO A 719 -22.08 -11.09 4.16
C PRO A 719 -23.27 -11.63 4.96
N ILE A 720 -22.99 -12.20 6.14
CA ILE A 720 -24.03 -12.60 7.10
C ILE A 720 -24.76 -11.35 7.61
N THR A 721 -26.10 -11.35 7.55
CA THR A 721 -26.94 -10.25 8.05
C THR A 721 -26.95 -10.23 9.58
N GLY A 722 -26.94 -9.05 10.18
CA GLY A 722 -27.02 -8.87 11.64
C GLY A 722 -25.68 -8.92 12.38
N VAL A 723 -24.57 -9.23 11.70
CA VAL A 723 -23.21 -9.12 12.23
C VAL A 723 -22.64 -7.76 11.84
N THR A 724 -22.85 -6.75 12.67
CA THR A 724 -22.58 -5.34 12.31
C THR A 724 -21.19 -4.86 12.72
N ASN A 725 -20.53 -5.51 13.68
CA ASN A 725 -19.18 -5.16 14.11
C ASN A 725 -18.09 -5.87 13.31
N TYR A 726 -18.39 -7.02 12.70
CA TYR A 726 -17.46 -7.68 11.77
C TYR A 726 -17.85 -7.34 10.34
N VAL A 727 -17.12 -6.39 9.76
CA VAL A 727 -17.44 -5.80 8.46
C VAL A 727 -17.29 -6.85 7.37
N ASN A 728 -18.36 -7.04 6.60
CA ASN A 728 -18.42 -7.98 5.47
C ASN A 728 -18.06 -9.44 5.84
N TYR A 729 -18.39 -9.87 7.06
CA TYR A 729 -18.11 -11.23 7.52
C TYR A 729 -18.84 -12.29 6.68
N VAL A 730 -18.06 -13.28 6.24
CA VAL A 730 -18.50 -14.48 5.51
C VAL A 730 -17.81 -15.70 6.11
N THR A 731 -18.43 -16.88 6.03
CA THR A 731 -17.94 -18.07 6.75
C THR A 731 -16.64 -18.63 6.15
N LYS A 732 -16.62 -18.84 4.83
CA LYS A 732 -15.56 -19.60 4.15
C LYS A 732 -14.55 -18.70 3.44
N ALA A 733 -15.01 -17.76 2.62
CA ALA A 733 -14.14 -16.83 1.92
C ALA A 733 -13.30 -15.99 2.89
N ARG A 734 -12.07 -15.66 2.49
CA ARG A 734 -11.23 -14.72 3.21
C ARG A 734 -11.84 -13.32 3.18
N SER A 735 -12.45 -12.94 2.07
CA SER A 735 -13.05 -11.62 1.89
C SER A 735 -14.16 -11.62 0.85
N VAL A 736 -15.11 -10.70 0.99
CA VAL A 736 -16.05 -10.34 -0.07
C VAL A 736 -15.39 -9.32 -0.99
N LEU A 737 -15.44 -9.56 -2.30
CA LEU A 737 -14.86 -8.67 -3.29
C LEU A 737 -15.97 -8.14 -4.21
N GLN A 738 -15.89 -6.86 -4.54
CA GLN A 738 -16.81 -6.21 -5.49
C GLN A 738 -16.02 -5.60 -6.63
N THR A 739 -16.18 -6.19 -7.82
CA THR A 739 -15.39 -5.86 -9.00
C THR A 739 -16.26 -5.46 -10.17
N GLU A 740 -15.83 -4.45 -10.93
CA GLU A 740 -16.45 -4.06 -12.20
C GLU A 740 -15.45 -4.36 -13.33
N PHE A 741 -15.70 -5.44 -14.08
CA PHE A 741 -14.84 -5.91 -15.17
C PHE A 741 -15.16 -5.19 -16.47
N MET A 742 -14.14 -4.94 -17.28
CA MET A 742 -14.32 -4.56 -18.68
C MET A 742 -15.01 -5.69 -19.46
N ASP A 743 -15.93 -5.37 -20.37
CA ASP A 743 -16.66 -6.36 -21.18
C ASP A 743 -15.79 -7.12 -22.20
N ARG A 744 -14.56 -6.65 -22.47
CA ARG A 744 -13.62 -7.26 -23.42
C ARG A 744 -12.16 -7.23 -22.95
N ASN A 745 -11.32 -8.07 -23.55
CA ASN A 745 -9.87 -8.02 -23.36
C ASN A 745 -9.30 -6.78 -24.06
N LEU A 746 -8.17 -6.26 -23.58
CA LEU A 746 -7.48 -5.13 -24.20
C LEU A 746 -7.18 -5.40 -25.68
N GLY A 747 -7.50 -4.42 -26.52
CA GLY A 747 -7.27 -4.45 -27.97
C GLY A 747 -8.35 -5.18 -28.79
N ALA A 748 -9.40 -5.70 -28.17
CA ALA A 748 -10.54 -6.26 -28.89
C ALA A 748 -11.40 -5.13 -29.47
N THR A 749 -11.73 -5.12 -30.77
CA THR A 749 -12.56 -4.04 -31.33
C THR A 749 -14.02 -4.20 -30.95
N ASP A 750 -14.48 -5.42 -30.66
CA ASP A 750 -15.82 -5.70 -30.14
C ASP A 750 -15.82 -6.64 -28.93
N ALA A 751 -16.90 -6.65 -28.15
CA ALA A 751 -17.07 -7.58 -27.03
C ALA A 751 -17.44 -8.99 -27.52
N PHE A 752 -16.99 -10.03 -26.80
CA PHE A 752 -17.38 -11.39 -27.14
C PHE A 752 -18.91 -11.54 -26.96
N PRO A 753 -19.66 -11.93 -28.01
CA PRO A 753 -21.11 -11.82 -28.01
C PRO A 753 -21.75 -12.92 -27.16
N ILE A 754 -22.99 -12.67 -26.74
CA ILE A 754 -23.88 -13.75 -26.32
C ILE A 754 -24.31 -14.48 -27.58
N VAL A 755 -24.01 -15.78 -27.66
CA VAL A 755 -24.29 -16.60 -28.85
C VAL A 755 -25.62 -17.33 -28.67
N ALA A 756 -26.51 -17.24 -29.65
CA ALA A 756 -27.83 -17.87 -29.61
C ALA A 756 -27.74 -19.40 -29.59
N ASN A 757 -26.91 -19.99 -30.46
CA ASN A 757 -26.57 -21.41 -30.42
C ASN A 757 -25.05 -21.60 -30.26
N PRO A 758 -24.57 -21.95 -29.05
CA PRO A 758 -23.12 -22.05 -28.78
C PRO A 758 -22.42 -23.20 -29.53
N LEU A 759 -23.17 -24.10 -30.18
CA LEU A 759 -22.60 -25.20 -30.97
C LEU A 759 -22.44 -24.82 -32.45
N THR A 760 -23.30 -23.93 -32.94
CA THR A 760 -23.31 -23.47 -34.33
C THR A 760 -23.55 -21.96 -34.39
N PRO A 761 -22.58 -21.13 -33.97
CA PRO A 761 -22.67 -19.68 -34.12
C PRO A 761 -22.96 -19.29 -35.59
N SER A 762 -23.80 -18.28 -35.78
CA SER A 762 -24.09 -17.70 -37.09
C SER A 762 -22.88 -16.97 -37.68
N THR A 763 -22.90 -16.71 -38.99
CA THR A 763 -21.85 -15.94 -39.67
C THR A 763 -21.65 -14.54 -39.06
N ALA A 764 -22.73 -13.89 -38.63
CA ALA A 764 -22.67 -12.59 -37.97
C ALA A 764 -21.99 -12.69 -36.59
N GLU A 765 -22.35 -13.70 -35.78
CA GLU A 765 -21.71 -13.93 -34.48
C GLU A 765 -20.24 -14.29 -34.63
N LEU A 766 -19.85 -15.10 -35.62
CA LEU A 766 -18.45 -15.42 -35.91
C LEU A 766 -17.63 -14.18 -36.27
N ALA A 767 -18.20 -13.22 -37.00
CA ALA A 767 -17.52 -11.95 -37.31
C ALA A 767 -17.26 -11.12 -36.04
N VAL A 768 -18.20 -11.08 -35.09
CA VAL A 768 -18.01 -10.42 -33.79
C VAL A 768 -17.01 -11.17 -32.92
N ILE A 769 -17.05 -12.51 -32.91
CA ILE A 769 -16.06 -13.35 -32.20
C ILE A 769 -14.65 -13.08 -32.73
N LYS A 770 -14.48 -12.99 -34.05
CA LYS A 770 -13.22 -12.58 -34.69
C LYS A 770 -12.73 -11.22 -34.18
N ALA A 771 -13.62 -10.22 -34.15
CA ALA A 771 -13.33 -8.88 -33.63
C ALA A 771 -13.01 -8.84 -32.12
N SER A 772 -13.46 -9.84 -31.37
CA SER A 772 -13.25 -9.94 -29.92
C SER A 772 -11.88 -10.49 -29.49
N THR A 773 -11.03 -10.93 -30.43
CA THR A 773 -9.75 -11.64 -30.15
C THR A 773 -8.84 -10.91 -29.14
N GLY A 774 -8.69 -9.59 -29.25
CA GLY A 774 -7.79 -8.82 -28.37
C GLY A 774 -6.30 -9.00 -28.70
N LEU A 775 -5.45 -8.52 -27.78
CA LEU A 775 -3.99 -8.52 -27.87
C LEU A 775 -3.36 -9.28 -26.69
N HIS A 776 -2.10 -9.69 -26.85
CA HIS A 776 -1.31 -10.30 -25.79
C HIS A 776 -0.37 -9.28 -25.12
N TYR A 777 -0.05 -9.54 -23.87
CA TYR A 777 0.88 -8.78 -23.04
C TYR A 777 1.75 -9.76 -22.26
N GLN A 778 3.03 -9.44 -22.09
CA GLN A 778 3.88 -10.14 -21.12
C GLN A 778 3.68 -9.52 -19.75
N TRP A 779 3.78 -10.33 -18.70
CA TRP A 779 3.50 -9.88 -17.34
C TRP A 779 4.39 -8.68 -16.97
N GLY A 780 3.79 -7.59 -16.48
CA GLY A 780 4.49 -6.37 -16.11
C GLY A 780 4.93 -5.46 -17.27
N ARG A 781 4.52 -5.72 -18.53
CA ARG A 781 4.73 -4.81 -19.68
C ARG A 781 3.47 -4.02 -20.03
N LYS A 782 3.66 -2.82 -20.56
CA LYS A 782 2.58 -1.98 -21.10
C LYS A 782 2.29 -2.20 -22.59
N ASP A 783 3.28 -2.73 -23.33
CA ASP A 783 3.24 -2.73 -24.78
C ASP A 783 2.53 -3.98 -25.32
N PRO A 784 1.50 -3.80 -26.17
CA PRO A 784 0.77 -4.93 -26.73
C PRO A 784 1.59 -5.69 -27.80
N LEU A 785 1.42 -7.00 -27.80
CA LEU A 785 1.86 -7.90 -28.85
C LEU A 785 0.63 -8.39 -29.64
N PRO A 786 0.60 -8.22 -30.98
CA PRO A 786 -0.44 -8.82 -31.79
C PRO A 786 -0.45 -10.34 -31.65
N VAL A 787 -1.64 -10.95 -31.63
CA VAL A 787 -1.78 -12.42 -31.59
C VAL A 787 -1.41 -13.03 -32.95
N PHE A 788 -1.61 -12.27 -34.04
CA PHE A 788 -1.47 -12.68 -35.45
C PHE A 788 -2.37 -13.86 -35.88
N GLN A 789 -3.25 -14.34 -35.02
CA GLN A 789 -4.30 -15.32 -35.33
C GLN A 789 -5.61 -14.93 -34.66
N TYR A 790 -6.74 -15.19 -35.30
CA TYR A 790 -8.08 -14.87 -34.77
C TYR A 790 -8.64 -15.96 -33.84
N ALA A 791 -9.50 -15.57 -32.91
CA ALA A 791 -10.13 -16.50 -31.96
C ALA A 791 -11.20 -17.42 -32.59
N ASP A 792 -11.84 -17.02 -33.68
CA ASP A 792 -12.96 -17.74 -34.31
C ASP A 792 -12.51 -18.99 -35.09
N ASN A 793 -11.53 -18.85 -35.96
CA ASN A 793 -11.09 -19.90 -36.88
C ASN A 793 -9.56 -20.10 -36.89
N ARG A 794 -8.82 -19.37 -36.04
CA ARG A 794 -7.35 -19.42 -35.92
C ARG A 794 -6.61 -19.02 -37.20
N ALA A 795 -7.29 -18.39 -38.16
CA ALA A 795 -6.68 -17.90 -39.37
C ALA A 795 -5.63 -16.83 -39.04
N SER A 796 -4.48 -16.94 -39.70
CA SER A 796 -3.40 -15.98 -39.54
C SER A 796 -3.72 -14.65 -40.21
N TYR A 797 -3.29 -13.55 -39.60
CA TYR A 797 -3.36 -12.22 -40.17
C TYR A 797 -2.01 -11.50 -40.03
N ALA A 798 -1.77 -10.52 -40.90
CA ALA A 798 -0.62 -9.64 -40.83
C ALA A 798 -0.97 -8.36 -40.05
N VAL A 799 0.04 -7.74 -39.45
CA VAL A 799 -0.03 -6.33 -39.03
C VAL A 799 0.79 -5.48 -39.99
N PHE A 800 0.72 -4.17 -39.86
CA PHE A 800 1.38 -3.24 -40.78
C PHE A 800 2.35 -2.36 -40.00
N LEU A 801 3.63 -2.40 -40.34
CA LEU A 801 4.66 -1.51 -39.80
C LEU A 801 4.54 -0.14 -40.46
N GLY A 802 4.59 0.93 -39.67
CA GLY A 802 4.39 2.29 -40.16
C GLY A 802 5.67 3.09 -40.31
N LYS A 803 5.64 4.02 -41.27
CA LYS A 803 6.63 5.09 -41.44
C LYS A 803 5.89 6.40 -41.74
N VAL A 804 5.92 7.33 -40.79
CA VAL A 804 5.31 8.66 -40.92
C VAL A 804 6.17 9.57 -41.81
N ASN A 805 5.54 10.17 -42.80
CA ASN A 805 6.16 11.12 -43.73
C ASN A 805 6.18 12.55 -43.14
N THR A 806 6.92 13.46 -43.76
CA THR A 806 7.06 14.86 -43.30
C THR A 806 5.72 15.61 -43.20
N ASN A 807 4.73 15.26 -44.03
CA ASN A 807 3.38 15.82 -43.98
C ASN A 807 2.48 15.21 -42.88
N GLY A 808 2.99 14.25 -42.11
CA GLY A 808 2.29 13.53 -41.04
C GLY A 808 1.50 12.30 -41.50
N THR A 809 1.43 11.98 -42.79
CA THR A 809 0.70 10.78 -43.25
C THR A 809 1.56 9.52 -43.09
N PRO A 810 1.01 8.41 -42.58
CA PRO A 810 1.74 7.16 -42.48
C PRO A 810 1.76 6.39 -43.81
N SER A 811 2.88 5.74 -44.09
CA SER A 811 3.02 4.69 -45.09
C SER A 811 3.26 3.36 -44.40
N TYR A 812 2.85 2.25 -45.02
CA TYR A 812 2.80 0.95 -44.36
C TYR A 812 3.46 -0.17 -45.15
N THR A 813 4.15 -1.07 -44.44
CA THR A 813 4.65 -2.34 -44.95
C THR A 813 4.08 -3.49 -44.13
N SER A 814 3.62 -4.55 -44.80
CA SER A 814 3.06 -5.73 -44.12
C SER A 814 4.13 -6.48 -43.33
N LEU A 815 3.78 -6.88 -42.10
CA LEU A 815 4.50 -7.83 -41.25
C LEU A 815 3.67 -9.11 -41.15
N PRO A 816 4.00 -10.15 -41.95
CA PRO A 816 3.29 -11.42 -41.93
C PRO A 816 3.48 -12.19 -40.61
N TYR A 817 2.50 -13.04 -40.28
CA TYR A 817 2.55 -13.98 -39.15
C TYR A 817 3.88 -14.76 -39.10
N ALA A 818 4.32 -15.34 -40.22
CA ALA A 818 5.52 -16.18 -40.27
C ALA A 818 6.82 -15.38 -40.00
N THR A 819 6.85 -14.10 -40.36
CA THR A 819 8.03 -13.23 -40.15
C THR A 819 8.18 -12.85 -38.67
N TYR A 820 7.07 -12.55 -38.00
CA TYR A 820 7.08 -12.27 -36.56
C TYR A 820 7.38 -13.54 -35.75
N ASN A 821 6.78 -14.66 -36.14
CA ASN A 821 6.93 -15.97 -35.51
C ASN A 821 8.17 -16.73 -35.99
N ASN A 822 9.32 -16.04 -36.08
CA ASN A 822 10.60 -16.64 -36.43
C ASN A 822 11.58 -16.50 -35.25
N LEU A 823 12.00 -17.64 -34.68
CA LEU A 823 12.94 -17.67 -33.54
C LEU A 823 14.31 -17.06 -33.88
N SER A 824 14.74 -17.13 -35.13
CA SER A 824 15.97 -16.51 -35.63
C SER A 824 15.75 -15.11 -36.20
N GLY A 825 14.52 -14.59 -36.09
CA GLY A 825 14.13 -13.27 -36.58
C GLY A 825 14.40 -12.14 -35.58
N ALA A 826 13.95 -10.93 -35.91
CA ALA A 826 14.18 -9.73 -35.10
C ALA A 826 13.18 -9.51 -33.95
N TYR A 827 12.08 -10.27 -33.90
CA TYR A 827 10.95 -10.00 -32.99
C TYR A 827 10.88 -10.93 -31.79
N ILE A 828 11.60 -12.04 -31.76
CA ILE A 828 11.70 -12.93 -30.61
C ILE A 828 13.14 -12.89 -30.14
N VAL A 829 13.42 -12.17 -29.05
CA VAL A 829 14.79 -11.87 -28.63
C VAL A 829 15.07 -12.48 -27.25
N PRO A 830 16.08 -13.35 -27.12
CA PRO A 830 16.58 -13.90 -25.84
C PRO A 830 17.24 -12.90 -24.90
N TYR A 831 17.15 -13.19 -23.59
CA TYR A 831 17.68 -12.38 -22.48
C TYR A 831 19.14 -11.96 -22.61
N ASN A 832 20.04 -12.90 -22.87
CA ASN A 832 21.46 -12.61 -23.04
C ASN A 832 21.75 -11.58 -24.13
N ILE A 833 20.95 -11.54 -25.20
CA ILE A 833 21.11 -10.58 -26.29
C ILE A 833 20.63 -9.19 -25.84
N TYR A 834 19.41 -9.08 -25.31
CA TYR A 834 18.90 -7.76 -24.92
C TYR A 834 19.52 -7.21 -23.64
N ALA A 835 19.94 -8.06 -22.69
CA ALA A 835 20.65 -7.63 -21.50
C ALA A 835 22.02 -7.04 -21.86
N ALA A 836 22.74 -7.65 -22.81
CA ALA A 836 23.97 -7.08 -23.36
C ALA A 836 23.71 -5.74 -24.06
N ASN A 837 22.68 -5.66 -24.90
CA ASN A 837 22.29 -4.39 -25.55
C ASN A 837 21.84 -3.30 -24.57
N ALA A 838 21.31 -3.70 -23.42
CA ALA A 838 20.94 -2.80 -22.31
C ALA A 838 22.13 -2.42 -21.41
N ASN A 839 23.33 -2.91 -21.70
CA ASN A 839 24.55 -2.73 -20.90
C ASN A 839 24.41 -3.20 -19.45
N VAL A 840 23.71 -4.32 -19.23
CA VAL A 840 23.63 -4.96 -17.92
C VAL A 840 24.97 -5.61 -17.60
N VAL A 841 25.55 -5.25 -16.46
CA VAL A 841 26.84 -5.79 -15.97
C VAL A 841 26.69 -6.44 -14.61
N THR A 842 27.65 -7.27 -14.21
CA THR A 842 27.59 -8.05 -12.96
C THR A 842 27.67 -7.19 -11.70
N THR A 843 28.22 -5.98 -11.79
CA THR A 843 28.33 -5.00 -10.69
C THR A 843 27.08 -4.15 -10.51
N ASP A 844 26.10 -4.25 -11.41
CA ASP A 844 24.85 -3.50 -11.30
C ASP A 844 24.05 -3.92 -10.07
N LYS A 845 23.52 -2.94 -9.34
CA LYS A 845 22.53 -3.21 -8.28
C LYS A 845 21.25 -3.74 -8.90
N VAL A 846 20.39 -4.37 -8.09
CA VAL A 846 19.08 -4.87 -8.55
C VAL A 846 18.28 -3.78 -9.25
N SER A 847 18.24 -2.57 -8.68
CA SER A 847 17.56 -1.40 -9.26
C SER A 847 18.13 -0.99 -10.63
N ASP A 848 19.45 -1.03 -10.80
CA ASP A 848 20.12 -0.65 -12.05
C ASP A 848 19.82 -1.67 -13.15
N ARG A 849 19.89 -2.98 -12.84
CA ARG A 849 19.55 -4.06 -13.78
C ARG A 849 18.11 -3.95 -14.26
N VAL A 850 17.17 -3.76 -13.31
CA VAL A 850 15.74 -3.59 -13.61
C VAL A 850 15.53 -2.37 -14.51
N ALA A 851 16.10 -1.22 -14.18
CA ALA A 851 15.95 0.01 -14.96
C ALA A 851 16.52 -0.14 -16.40
N LYS A 852 17.67 -0.80 -16.56
CA LYS A 852 18.29 -1.07 -17.87
C LYS A 852 17.42 -1.98 -18.75
N VAL A 853 16.92 -3.10 -18.22
CA VAL A 853 16.08 -4.04 -18.99
C VAL A 853 14.70 -3.43 -19.29
N LEU A 854 14.09 -2.71 -18.35
CA LEU A 854 12.86 -1.94 -18.62
C LEU A 854 13.09 -0.88 -19.70
N SER A 855 14.23 -0.20 -19.70
CA SER A 855 14.60 0.76 -20.75
C SER A 855 14.70 0.10 -22.12
N TYR A 856 15.25 -1.12 -22.19
CA TYR A 856 15.25 -1.89 -23.44
C TYR A 856 13.83 -2.22 -23.89
N SER A 857 12.96 -2.66 -22.96
CA SER A 857 11.57 -2.97 -23.25
C SER A 857 10.81 -1.78 -23.85
N VAL A 858 11.01 -0.59 -23.28
CA VAL A 858 10.43 0.69 -23.77
C VAL A 858 10.95 1.04 -25.15
N LYS A 859 12.24 0.82 -25.41
CA LYS A 859 12.86 1.09 -26.72
C LYS A 859 12.41 0.10 -27.80
N ASN A 860 11.87 -1.06 -27.43
CA ASN A 860 11.53 -2.16 -28.33
C ASN A 860 10.10 -2.71 -28.09
N PRO A 861 9.05 -1.92 -28.36
CA PRO A 861 7.69 -2.25 -27.92
C PRO A 861 7.13 -3.55 -28.54
N LEU A 862 7.47 -3.83 -29.80
CA LEU A 862 6.97 -4.98 -30.56
C LEU A 862 7.79 -6.27 -30.33
N VAL A 863 8.91 -6.21 -29.61
CA VAL A 863 9.75 -7.40 -29.36
C VAL A 863 9.09 -8.28 -28.30
N TYR A 864 8.96 -9.57 -28.58
CA TYR A 864 8.68 -10.62 -27.60
C TYR A 864 9.98 -11.00 -26.89
N MET A 865 10.12 -10.58 -25.64
CA MET A 865 11.33 -10.76 -24.84
C MET A 865 11.29 -12.11 -24.13
N ILE A 866 12.14 -13.06 -24.51
CA ILE A 866 12.12 -14.43 -23.97
C ILE A 866 13.35 -14.70 -23.09
N PRO A 867 13.28 -15.66 -22.17
CA PRO A 867 14.47 -16.09 -21.43
C PRO A 867 15.45 -16.82 -22.34
N SER A 868 16.75 -16.70 -22.05
CA SER A 868 17.78 -17.54 -22.69
C SER A 868 17.86 -18.95 -22.09
N SER A 869 17.36 -19.10 -20.86
CA SER A 869 17.29 -20.36 -20.13
C SER A 869 16.15 -20.31 -19.13
N PHE A 870 15.45 -21.42 -18.93
CA PHE A 870 14.45 -21.51 -17.87
C PHE A 870 15.09 -21.62 -16.49
N ALA A 871 14.35 -21.19 -15.46
CA ALA A 871 14.68 -21.48 -14.09
C ALA A 871 14.79 -23.00 -13.87
N SER A 872 15.77 -23.42 -13.06
CA SER A 872 15.99 -24.83 -12.75
C SER A 872 14.75 -25.47 -12.12
N TYR A 873 14.34 -26.62 -12.66
CA TYR A 873 13.23 -27.40 -12.12
C TYR A 873 13.62 -28.03 -10.77
N ASN A 874 12.76 -27.87 -9.77
CA ASN A 874 12.94 -28.52 -8.47
C ASN A 874 12.22 -29.87 -8.46
N SER A 875 12.94 -30.95 -8.79
CA SER A 875 12.35 -32.30 -8.87
C SER A 875 11.91 -32.87 -7.52
N ALA A 876 12.53 -32.43 -6.42
CA ALA A 876 12.16 -32.89 -5.08
C ALA A 876 10.86 -32.23 -4.58
N MET A 877 10.66 -30.95 -4.90
CA MET A 877 9.48 -30.17 -4.52
C MET A 877 9.05 -29.28 -5.69
N PRO A 878 8.25 -29.81 -6.64
CA PRO A 878 7.92 -29.09 -7.88
C PRO A 878 7.27 -27.72 -7.67
N LEU A 879 6.48 -27.56 -6.60
CA LEU A 879 5.85 -26.29 -6.18
C LEU A 879 6.87 -25.19 -5.84
N TYR A 880 8.12 -25.54 -5.56
CA TYR A 880 9.20 -24.59 -5.28
C TYR A 880 10.05 -24.26 -6.51
N THR A 881 9.58 -24.64 -7.71
CA THR A 881 10.20 -24.23 -8.97
C THR A 881 9.90 -22.75 -9.23
N ASN A 882 10.95 -21.96 -9.46
CA ASN A 882 10.82 -20.53 -9.72
C ASN A 882 10.19 -20.25 -11.10
N GLY A 883 9.50 -19.11 -11.19
CA GLY A 883 9.13 -18.52 -12.47
C GLY A 883 10.34 -17.95 -13.20
N THR A 884 10.33 -18.03 -14.53
CA THR A 884 11.38 -17.49 -15.41
C THR A 884 10.92 -16.15 -15.96
N ASP A 885 11.52 -15.05 -15.50
CA ASP A 885 11.13 -13.71 -15.93
C ASP A 885 11.81 -13.31 -17.26
N TRP A 886 11.18 -12.39 -17.99
CA TRP A 886 11.84 -11.67 -19.09
C TRP A 886 12.66 -10.48 -18.56
N LEU A 887 12.38 -10.01 -17.35
CA LEU A 887 13.07 -8.86 -16.74
C LEU A 887 14.46 -9.23 -16.20
N SER A 888 14.62 -10.44 -15.69
CA SER A 888 15.82 -10.89 -14.99
C SER A 888 15.89 -12.42 -14.94
N THR A 889 17.10 -12.95 -14.78
CA THR A 889 17.31 -14.37 -14.45
C THR A 889 16.95 -14.72 -13.00
N GLU A 890 16.73 -13.70 -12.16
CA GLU A 890 16.27 -13.86 -10.78
C GLU A 890 14.74 -13.67 -10.69
N PRO A 891 14.02 -14.51 -9.94
CA PRO A 891 12.57 -14.40 -9.81
C PRO A 891 12.16 -13.25 -8.90
N ASN A 892 10.88 -12.86 -9.00
CA ASN A 892 10.18 -11.99 -8.06
C ASN A 892 10.79 -10.57 -7.92
N LEU A 893 11.39 -10.04 -8.98
CA LEU A 893 11.87 -8.65 -9.04
C LEU A 893 10.80 -7.74 -9.63
N ALA A 894 10.71 -6.50 -9.09
CA ALA A 894 9.74 -5.48 -9.52
C ALA A 894 8.31 -6.05 -9.63
N ALA A 895 7.84 -6.66 -8.54
CA ALA A 895 6.51 -7.28 -8.45
C ALA A 895 5.36 -6.26 -8.54
N ASP A 896 5.67 -4.97 -8.41
CA ASP A 896 4.76 -3.84 -8.51
C ASP A 896 4.67 -3.25 -9.94
N ARG A 897 5.22 -3.93 -10.97
CA ARG A 897 5.21 -3.49 -12.38
C ARG A 897 3.82 -3.12 -12.93
N TRP A 898 2.73 -3.62 -12.35
CA TRP A 898 1.35 -3.21 -12.69
C TRP A 898 0.59 -2.54 -11.53
N GLY A 899 1.25 -2.21 -10.44
CA GLY A 899 0.66 -1.50 -9.30
C GLY A 899 0.13 -2.40 -8.19
N ARG A 900 0.70 -3.60 -8.01
CA ARG A 900 0.35 -4.56 -6.96
C ARG A 900 0.26 -3.87 -5.58
N GLY A 901 -0.90 -3.92 -4.93
CA GLY A 901 -1.15 -3.31 -3.61
C GLY A 901 -1.22 -1.78 -3.59
N GLY A 902 -0.85 -1.11 -4.69
CA GLY A 902 -0.73 0.35 -4.81
C GLY A 902 -1.62 0.95 -5.89
N ASN A 903 -1.27 2.17 -6.31
CA ASN A 903 -1.87 2.82 -7.47
C ASN A 903 -1.59 2.06 -8.76
N LYS A 904 -2.41 2.29 -9.79
CA LYS A 904 -2.05 1.95 -11.17
C LYS A 904 -0.64 2.44 -11.51
N SER A 905 0.25 1.51 -11.86
CA SER A 905 1.63 1.86 -12.18
C SER A 905 1.76 2.49 -13.58
N PRO A 906 2.88 3.17 -13.88
CA PRO A 906 3.16 3.68 -15.23
C PRO A 906 3.31 2.62 -16.31
N PHE A 907 3.45 1.33 -15.99
CA PHE A 907 3.53 0.23 -16.95
C PHE A 907 2.23 -0.59 -17.07
N ASP A 908 1.17 -0.22 -16.34
CA ASP A 908 -0.15 -0.83 -16.51
C ASP A 908 -0.71 -0.49 -17.91
N PRO A 909 -1.09 -1.49 -18.74
CA PRO A 909 -1.55 -1.27 -20.11
C PRO A 909 -3.00 -0.77 -20.22
N CYS A 910 -3.77 -0.73 -19.14
CA CYS A 910 -5.19 -0.38 -19.21
C CYS A 910 -5.40 1.11 -19.61
N PRO A 911 -6.55 1.46 -20.21
CA PRO A 911 -6.90 2.85 -20.48
C PRO A 911 -7.21 3.64 -19.20
N GLU A 912 -7.45 4.94 -19.33
CA GLU A 912 -7.85 5.81 -18.22
C GLU A 912 -9.11 5.29 -17.51
N GLY A 913 -9.13 5.36 -16.17
CA GLY A 913 -10.23 4.83 -15.34
C GLY A 913 -10.24 3.30 -15.17
N TRP A 914 -9.27 2.58 -15.74
CA TRP A 914 -9.15 1.13 -15.68
C TRP A 914 -7.74 0.69 -15.26
N ARG A 915 -7.60 -0.45 -14.58
CA ARG A 915 -6.32 -1.06 -14.20
C ARG A 915 -6.32 -2.57 -14.32
N ILE A 916 -5.15 -3.20 -14.32
CA ILE A 916 -5.04 -4.65 -14.18
C ILE A 916 -5.55 -5.05 -12.78
N PRO A 917 -6.41 -6.07 -12.69
CA PRO A 917 -6.99 -6.52 -11.43
C PRO A 917 -5.93 -7.04 -10.48
N ASP A 918 -6.10 -6.68 -9.21
CA ASP A 918 -5.31 -7.17 -8.11
C ASP A 918 -6.05 -8.28 -7.35
N ILE A 919 -5.34 -9.02 -6.49
CA ILE A 919 -5.86 -10.14 -5.69
C ILE A 919 -5.61 -9.94 -4.19
N MET A 920 -6.30 -10.67 -3.33
CA MET A 920 -6.19 -10.49 -1.87
C MET A 920 -5.05 -11.28 -1.23
N ASN A 921 -4.53 -12.29 -1.92
CA ASN A 921 -3.45 -13.11 -1.43
C ASN A 921 -2.62 -13.64 -2.59
N SER A 922 -1.31 -13.79 -2.43
CA SER A 922 -0.41 -14.34 -3.47
C SER A 922 0.09 -15.77 -3.19
N ALA A 923 -0.33 -16.39 -2.09
CA ALA A 923 0.03 -17.75 -1.73
C ALA A 923 -1.22 -18.64 -1.58
N TYR A 924 -1.04 -19.95 -1.84
CA TYR A 924 -2.01 -20.95 -1.43
C TYR A 924 -1.85 -21.23 0.06
N ASN A 925 -2.95 -21.12 0.81
CA ASN A 925 -3.02 -21.46 2.21
C ASN A 925 -4.03 -22.60 2.37
N SER A 926 -3.56 -23.76 2.84
CA SER A 926 -4.36 -24.97 2.93
C SER A 926 -5.68 -24.71 3.66
N ASN A 927 -6.80 -25.06 3.02
CA ASN A 927 -8.18 -24.83 3.49
C ASN A 927 -8.65 -23.35 3.54
N GLN A 928 -7.84 -22.40 3.07
CA GLN A 928 -8.13 -20.95 3.11
C GLN A 928 -8.18 -20.29 1.72
N ASP A 929 -8.04 -21.06 0.63
CA ASP A 929 -8.02 -20.56 -0.76
C ASP A 929 -9.43 -20.23 -1.32
N PHE A 930 -10.16 -19.38 -0.62
CA PHE A 930 -11.52 -18.94 -0.97
C PHE A 930 -11.61 -17.42 -0.85
N GLY A 931 -12.26 -16.74 -1.80
CA GLY A 931 -12.47 -15.28 -1.73
C GLY A 931 -11.21 -14.43 -1.87
N ILE A 932 -10.16 -14.94 -2.52
CA ILE A 932 -8.89 -14.22 -2.68
C ILE A 932 -8.68 -13.60 -4.07
N THR A 933 -9.58 -13.85 -5.02
CA THR A 933 -9.49 -13.35 -6.41
C THR A 933 -10.84 -12.74 -6.82
N PRO A 934 -10.85 -11.64 -7.61
CA PRO A 934 -12.08 -11.07 -8.17
C PRO A 934 -12.98 -12.06 -8.92
N TRP A 935 -12.43 -13.16 -9.43
CA TRP A 935 -13.16 -14.21 -10.14
C TRP A 935 -13.63 -15.35 -9.22
N TYR A 936 -13.45 -15.24 -7.92
CA TYR A 936 -13.86 -16.27 -6.97
C TYR A 936 -15.36 -16.52 -7.08
N LYS A 937 -15.74 -17.79 -7.21
CA LYS A 937 -17.13 -18.23 -7.06
C LYS A 937 -17.32 -18.85 -5.69
N LYS A 938 -18.39 -18.43 -4.99
CA LYS A 938 -18.75 -18.94 -3.67
C LYS A 938 -18.57 -20.47 -3.58
N ASP A 939 -17.91 -20.88 -2.51
CA ASP A 939 -17.59 -22.27 -2.14
C ASP A 939 -16.60 -23.05 -3.01
N LYS A 940 -16.09 -22.48 -4.12
CA LYS A 940 -15.11 -23.13 -5.01
C LYS A 940 -13.67 -22.77 -4.66
N ASN A 941 -12.79 -23.75 -4.47
CA ASN A 941 -11.38 -23.49 -4.18
C ASN A 941 -10.73 -22.84 -5.41
N VAL A 942 -10.05 -21.70 -5.23
CA VAL A 942 -9.63 -20.89 -6.38
C VAL A 942 -8.51 -21.53 -7.22
N GLY A 943 -7.70 -22.39 -6.61
CA GLY A 943 -6.59 -23.11 -7.26
C GLY A 943 -7.02 -24.40 -7.97
N THR A 944 -8.29 -24.79 -7.85
CA THR A 944 -8.80 -26.01 -8.50
C THR A 944 -9.47 -25.69 -9.82
N GLY A 945 -9.12 -26.44 -10.87
CA GLY A 945 -9.79 -26.36 -12.17
C GLY A 945 -11.15 -27.04 -12.13
N TYR A 946 -12.23 -26.27 -12.23
CA TYR A 946 -13.61 -26.78 -12.24
C TYR A 946 -14.27 -26.60 -13.61
N SER A 947 -15.34 -27.36 -13.86
CA SER A 947 -16.06 -27.30 -15.13
C SER A 947 -16.73 -25.94 -15.31
N VAL A 948 -16.51 -25.34 -16.48
CA VAL A 948 -17.08 -24.01 -16.79
C VAL A 948 -18.61 -24.04 -16.71
N SER A 949 -19.25 -25.10 -17.22
CA SER A 949 -20.71 -25.17 -17.31
C SER A 949 -21.39 -25.56 -16.01
N THR A 950 -20.87 -26.56 -15.30
CA THR A 950 -21.53 -27.08 -14.09
C THR A 950 -21.16 -26.29 -12.85
N ASP A 951 -19.90 -25.85 -12.74
CA ASP A 951 -19.42 -25.20 -11.53
C ASP A 951 -19.47 -23.69 -11.63
N TYR A 952 -19.12 -23.11 -12.78
CA TYR A 952 -19.10 -21.66 -12.97
C TYR A 952 -20.32 -21.08 -13.69
N LEU A 953 -21.29 -21.90 -14.12
CA LEU A 953 -22.50 -21.45 -14.84
C LEU A 953 -22.18 -20.69 -16.14
N GLY A 954 -21.03 -20.99 -16.74
CA GLY A 954 -20.63 -20.47 -18.05
C GLY A 954 -21.06 -21.37 -19.20
N ILE A 955 -21.05 -20.85 -20.42
CA ILE A 955 -21.39 -21.58 -21.64
C ILE A 955 -20.18 -21.60 -22.56
N ARG A 956 -19.72 -22.79 -22.95
CA ARG A 956 -18.65 -22.99 -23.94
C ARG A 956 -19.19 -22.75 -25.34
N VAL A 957 -18.55 -21.87 -26.11
CA VAL A 957 -18.85 -21.63 -27.52
C VAL A 957 -17.85 -22.37 -28.41
N ARG A 958 -18.35 -23.06 -29.44
CA ARG A 958 -17.55 -23.87 -30.37
C ARG A 958 -17.56 -23.35 -31.79
N ASN A 959 -16.45 -23.57 -32.49
CA ASN A 959 -16.40 -23.40 -33.94
C ASN A 959 -17.28 -24.49 -34.61
N PRO A 960 -18.19 -24.13 -35.54
CA PRO A 960 -19.09 -25.10 -36.19
C PRO A 960 -18.38 -26.21 -36.94
N SER A 961 -17.22 -25.93 -37.56
CA SER A 961 -16.51 -26.84 -38.44
C SER A 961 -15.46 -27.68 -37.72
N THR A 962 -14.70 -27.08 -36.81
CA THR A 962 -13.60 -27.77 -36.11
C THR A 962 -13.98 -28.30 -34.73
N THR A 963 -15.16 -27.93 -34.22
CA THR A 963 -15.65 -28.20 -32.85
C THR A 963 -14.76 -27.67 -31.72
N SER A 964 -13.69 -26.95 -32.07
CA SER A 964 -12.77 -26.37 -31.11
C SER A 964 -13.43 -25.25 -30.32
N THR A 965 -13.00 -25.07 -29.08
CA THR A 965 -13.47 -23.98 -28.22
C THR A 965 -12.96 -22.64 -28.76
N ILE A 966 -13.89 -21.70 -29.02
CA ILE A 966 -13.57 -20.34 -29.51
C ILE A 966 -13.83 -19.26 -28.45
N GLY A 967 -14.48 -19.61 -27.35
CA GLY A 967 -14.66 -18.72 -26.20
C GLY A 967 -15.71 -19.22 -25.22
N TYR A 968 -16.02 -18.36 -24.25
CA TYR A 968 -16.89 -18.64 -23.12
C TYR A 968 -17.81 -17.44 -22.85
N THR A 969 -19.07 -17.72 -22.51
CA THR A 969 -20.00 -16.69 -22.03
C THR A 969 -20.43 -16.96 -20.60
N PHE A 970 -20.60 -15.90 -19.80
CA PHE A 970 -20.97 -15.96 -18.38
C PHE A 970 -22.17 -15.04 -18.14
N ASN A 971 -23.33 -15.49 -18.62
CA ASN A 971 -24.56 -14.71 -18.64
C ASN A 971 -25.44 -14.93 -17.40
N ASP A 972 -25.11 -15.94 -16.59
CA ASP A 972 -25.87 -16.24 -15.38
C ASP A 972 -25.71 -15.11 -14.34
N PRO A 973 -26.81 -14.53 -13.82
CA PRO A 973 -26.75 -13.45 -12.84
C PRO A 973 -25.98 -13.81 -11.55
N ALA A 974 -25.91 -15.09 -11.18
CA ALA A 974 -25.17 -15.55 -10.01
C ALA A 974 -23.64 -15.58 -10.22
N TYR A 975 -23.16 -15.49 -11.47
CA TYR A 975 -21.72 -15.48 -11.78
C TYR A 975 -21.41 -14.68 -13.06
N LYS A 976 -21.72 -13.39 -13.04
CA LYS A 976 -21.60 -12.49 -14.20
C LYS A 976 -20.22 -11.81 -14.29
N ILE A 977 -19.20 -12.59 -14.68
CA ILE A 977 -17.80 -12.11 -14.83
C ILE A 977 -17.46 -11.58 -16.24
N GLY A 978 -18.44 -11.49 -17.13
CA GLY A 978 -18.26 -11.08 -18.54
C GLY A 978 -17.87 -12.23 -19.47
N ASN A 979 -17.84 -11.99 -20.78
CA ASN A 979 -17.55 -13.01 -21.80
C ASN A 979 -16.07 -12.98 -22.24
N TYR A 980 -15.51 -14.14 -22.56
CA TYR A 980 -14.08 -14.33 -22.84
C TYR A 980 -13.83 -15.02 -24.18
N PRO A 981 -13.07 -14.41 -25.11
CA PRO A 981 -12.60 -15.07 -26.33
C PRO A 981 -11.50 -16.10 -26.02
N ASN A 982 -11.35 -17.11 -26.87
CA ASN A 982 -10.14 -17.95 -26.89
C ASN A 982 -9.09 -17.30 -27.81
N SER A 983 -8.34 -16.34 -27.28
CA SER A 983 -7.22 -15.70 -27.97
C SER A 983 -5.89 -16.46 -27.84
N GLY A 984 -5.91 -17.60 -27.15
CA GLY A 984 -4.73 -18.40 -26.81
C GLY A 984 -3.71 -17.68 -25.93
N SER A 985 -2.56 -18.31 -25.77
CA SER A 985 -1.37 -17.80 -25.08
C SER A 985 -0.10 -18.18 -25.85
N ARG A 986 0.98 -17.44 -25.65
CA ARG A 986 2.28 -17.69 -26.30
C ARG A 986 3.33 -18.03 -25.25
N GLY A 987 4.15 -19.03 -25.55
CA GLY A 987 5.23 -19.48 -24.68
C GLY A 987 4.78 -20.29 -23.47
N TYR A 988 3.50 -20.68 -23.40
CA TYR A 988 2.97 -21.45 -22.28
C TYR A 988 3.78 -22.73 -22.03
N ARG A 989 4.12 -22.94 -20.76
CA ARG A 989 4.56 -24.22 -20.21
C ARG A 989 4.02 -24.38 -18.79
N SER A 990 3.92 -25.62 -18.35
CA SER A 990 3.69 -25.93 -16.93
C SER A 990 5.02 -25.87 -16.18
N VAL A 991 5.19 -24.85 -15.33
CA VAL A 991 6.42 -24.63 -14.55
C VAL A 991 6.68 -25.78 -13.58
N ILE A 992 5.63 -26.30 -12.95
CA ILE A 992 5.74 -27.37 -11.93
C ILE A 992 5.70 -28.79 -12.49
N ALA A 993 5.48 -28.99 -13.80
CA ALA A 993 5.38 -30.34 -14.41
C ALA A 993 6.61 -30.75 -15.23
N ASN A 994 7.77 -30.10 -15.04
CA ASN A 994 9.04 -30.43 -15.71
C ASN A 994 8.94 -30.55 -17.24
N GLN A 995 8.19 -29.65 -17.90
CA GLN A 995 8.14 -29.63 -19.36
C GLN A 995 9.52 -29.28 -19.94
N THR A 996 9.90 -29.94 -21.05
CA THR A 996 11.25 -29.89 -21.62
C THR A 996 11.75 -28.48 -21.90
N SER A 997 13.07 -28.29 -21.79
CA SER A 997 13.76 -27.00 -21.68
C SER A 997 13.85 -26.14 -22.96
N ALA A 998 13.07 -26.45 -24.00
CA ALA A 998 12.93 -25.61 -25.18
C ALA A 998 11.48 -25.67 -25.67
N GLY A 999 10.71 -24.62 -25.36
CA GLY A 999 9.32 -24.47 -25.77
C GLY A 999 9.16 -23.86 -27.16
N THR A 1000 7.95 -23.89 -27.71
CA THR A 1000 7.62 -23.22 -28.97
C THR A 1000 7.23 -21.76 -28.71
N PHE A 1001 8.21 -20.86 -28.66
CA PHE A 1001 7.97 -19.41 -28.49
C PHE A 1001 7.29 -18.77 -29.71
N ASN A 1002 7.33 -19.43 -30.85
CA ASN A 1002 6.85 -18.97 -32.15
C ASN A 1002 5.44 -19.47 -32.52
N ALA A 1003 4.69 -20.04 -31.58
CA ALA A 1003 3.31 -20.49 -31.84
C ALA A 1003 2.33 -19.98 -30.77
N VAL A 1004 1.06 -19.87 -31.13
CA VAL A 1004 -0.04 -19.57 -30.20
C VAL A 1004 -0.70 -20.88 -29.75
N ASN A 1005 -0.74 -21.09 -28.45
CA ASN A 1005 -1.42 -22.19 -27.79
C ASN A 1005 -2.88 -21.80 -27.49
N PHE A 1006 -3.83 -22.47 -28.14
CA PHE A 1006 -5.27 -22.23 -27.94
C PHE A 1006 -5.92 -23.15 -26.91
N GLN A 1007 -5.16 -24.02 -26.25
CA GLN A 1007 -5.66 -24.86 -25.16
C GLN A 1007 -5.72 -24.07 -23.85
N PHE A 1008 -4.73 -23.21 -23.59
CA PHE A 1008 -4.61 -22.46 -22.33
C PHE A 1008 -4.72 -20.94 -22.53
N PRO A 1009 -5.89 -20.41 -22.94
CA PRO A 1009 -6.13 -18.97 -22.89
C PRO A 1009 -6.38 -18.54 -21.43
N GLY A 1010 -6.12 -17.27 -21.15
CA GLY A 1010 -6.32 -16.71 -19.83
C GLY A 1010 -6.22 -15.19 -19.80
N VAL A 1011 -6.30 -14.64 -18.59
CA VAL A 1011 -6.14 -13.20 -18.35
C VAL A 1011 -5.25 -12.96 -17.12
N TRP A 1012 -4.28 -12.07 -17.28
CA TRP A 1012 -3.34 -11.77 -16.19
C TRP A 1012 -3.97 -11.02 -15.01
N THR A 1013 -3.43 -11.26 -13.83
CA THR A 1013 -3.57 -10.38 -12.65
C THR A 1013 -2.28 -9.59 -12.41
N ALA A 1014 -2.34 -8.60 -11.52
CA ALA A 1014 -1.20 -7.78 -11.14
C ALA A 1014 -0.23 -8.46 -10.15
N ALA A 1015 -0.43 -9.73 -9.78
CA ALA A 1015 0.33 -10.39 -8.72
C ALA A 1015 1.28 -11.50 -9.22
N LEU A 1016 2.37 -11.66 -8.47
CA LEU A 1016 3.25 -12.82 -8.52
C LEU A 1016 3.01 -13.70 -7.28
N ASN A 1017 3.23 -14.99 -7.43
CA ASN A 1017 3.21 -15.96 -6.34
C ASN A 1017 4.29 -15.64 -5.30
N SER A 1018 3.95 -15.85 -4.03
CA SER A 1018 4.77 -15.52 -2.86
C SER A 1018 6.06 -16.37 -2.72
N ASN A 1019 6.69 -16.29 -1.55
CA ASN A 1019 7.86 -17.04 -1.13
C ASN A 1019 9.08 -16.88 -2.03
N TYR A 1020 9.18 -15.76 -2.76
CA TYR A 1020 10.24 -15.50 -3.72
C TYR A 1020 10.29 -16.44 -4.93
N ILE A 1021 9.15 -17.05 -5.27
CA ILE A 1021 9.03 -17.98 -6.41
C ILE A 1021 8.84 -17.22 -7.73
N GLY A 1022 8.10 -16.10 -7.72
CA GLY A 1022 8.00 -15.19 -8.87
C GLY A 1022 7.21 -15.72 -10.08
N ARG A 1023 6.30 -16.68 -9.88
CA ARG A 1023 5.37 -17.15 -10.92
C ARG A 1023 4.13 -16.22 -10.98
N PRO A 1024 3.72 -15.66 -12.12
CA PRO A 1024 2.56 -14.77 -12.18
C PRO A 1024 1.26 -15.53 -11.96
N ILE A 1025 0.28 -14.84 -11.38
CA ILE A 1025 -1.05 -15.37 -11.11
C ILE A 1025 -2.01 -14.90 -12.21
N ASP A 1026 -2.80 -15.82 -12.74
CA ASP A 1026 -3.81 -15.56 -13.76
C ASP A 1026 -5.12 -16.31 -13.51
N VAL A 1027 -6.12 -15.96 -14.31
CA VAL A 1027 -7.25 -16.84 -14.59
C VAL A 1027 -6.93 -17.62 -15.85
N MET A 1028 -6.97 -18.94 -15.77
CA MET A 1028 -6.65 -19.82 -16.90
C MET A 1028 -7.82 -20.75 -17.22
N PHE A 1029 -8.08 -20.93 -18.51
CA PHE A 1029 -9.02 -21.93 -19.02
C PHE A 1029 -8.25 -23.13 -19.57
N ASP A 1030 -8.77 -24.34 -19.39
CA ASP A 1030 -8.40 -25.51 -20.19
C ASP A 1030 -9.49 -25.74 -21.24
N ALA A 1031 -9.22 -25.21 -22.43
CA ALA A 1031 -10.13 -25.18 -23.55
C ALA A 1031 -10.20 -26.51 -24.33
N ALA A 1032 -9.48 -27.55 -23.89
CA ALA A 1032 -9.60 -28.88 -24.46
C ALA A 1032 -11.06 -29.37 -24.39
N SER A 1033 -11.50 -30.06 -25.45
CA SER A 1033 -12.89 -30.51 -25.60
C SER A 1033 -13.33 -31.43 -24.46
N THR A 1034 -12.41 -32.23 -23.91
CA THR A 1034 -12.59 -33.20 -22.83
C THR A 1034 -12.47 -32.60 -21.43
N ALA A 1035 -11.70 -31.51 -21.25
CA ALA A 1035 -11.48 -30.89 -19.95
C ALA A 1035 -12.52 -29.81 -19.67
N ASN A 1036 -12.54 -28.75 -20.48
CA ASN A 1036 -13.43 -27.60 -20.39
C ASN A 1036 -13.52 -26.98 -18.99
N ARG A 1037 -12.38 -26.53 -18.46
CA ARG A 1037 -12.25 -26.07 -17.07
C ARG A 1037 -11.80 -24.62 -16.96
N MET A 1038 -12.08 -24.00 -15.82
CA MET A 1038 -11.54 -22.70 -15.42
C MET A 1038 -10.89 -22.83 -14.04
N THR A 1039 -9.71 -22.24 -13.90
CA THR A 1039 -9.01 -22.04 -12.63
C THR A 1039 -8.95 -20.53 -12.36
N ALA A 1040 -9.55 -20.08 -11.26
CA ALA A 1040 -9.69 -18.65 -10.95
C ALA A 1040 -8.42 -18.03 -10.34
N PHE A 1041 -7.51 -18.88 -9.88
CA PHE A 1041 -6.17 -18.54 -9.41
C PHE A 1041 -5.23 -19.64 -9.90
N ASN A 1042 -4.50 -19.38 -10.97
CA ASN A 1042 -3.45 -20.27 -11.46
C ASN A 1042 -2.11 -19.57 -11.34
N ASP A 1043 -1.15 -20.22 -10.69
CA ASP A 1043 0.19 -19.71 -10.43
C ASP A 1043 1.26 -20.52 -11.18
N ASN A 1044 0.87 -21.38 -12.13
CA ASN A 1044 1.75 -22.31 -12.80
C ASN A 1044 2.31 -21.75 -14.12
N ASN A 1045 2.74 -20.50 -14.09
CA ASN A 1045 3.13 -19.73 -15.27
C ASN A 1045 4.52 -19.09 -15.11
N ASP A 1046 5.07 -18.59 -16.22
CA ASP A 1046 6.24 -17.72 -16.22
C ASP A 1046 5.87 -16.28 -16.62
N PRO A 1047 6.53 -15.25 -16.05
CA PRO A 1047 6.31 -13.86 -16.45
C PRO A 1047 6.56 -13.55 -17.94
N TYR A 1048 7.42 -14.33 -18.62
CA TYR A 1048 7.68 -14.14 -20.05
C TYR A 1048 6.50 -14.51 -20.95
N PHE A 1049 5.52 -15.28 -20.47
CA PHE A 1049 4.37 -15.68 -21.28
C PHE A 1049 3.64 -14.46 -21.83
N ALA A 1050 3.11 -14.57 -23.04
CA ALA A 1050 2.25 -13.55 -23.63
C ALA A 1050 0.79 -14.04 -23.62
N MET A 1051 -0.08 -13.28 -22.95
CA MET A 1051 -1.49 -13.62 -22.74
C MET A 1051 -2.34 -12.36 -22.63
N SER A 1052 -3.66 -12.48 -22.68
CA SER A 1052 -4.58 -11.34 -22.66
C SER A 1052 -4.60 -10.62 -21.31
N CYS A 1053 -4.98 -9.34 -21.33
CA CYS A 1053 -5.29 -8.56 -20.14
C CYS A 1053 -6.76 -8.15 -20.15
N ARG A 1054 -7.41 -8.28 -18.99
CA ARG A 1054 -8.80 -7.86 -18.74
C ARG A 1054 -8.80 -6.85 -17.59
N CYS A 1055 -9.10 -5.60 -17.89
CA CYS A 1055 -9.03 -4.55 -16.89
C CYS A 1055 -10.27 -4.51 -15.99
N VAL A 1056 -10.10 -3.94 -14.81
CA VAL A 1056 -11.18 -3.61 -13.86
C VAL A 1056 -11.23 -2.11 -13.64
N LYS A 1057 -12.42 -1.60 -13.35
CA LYS A 1057 -12.62 -0.17 -13.18
C LYS A 1057 -12.00 0.30 -11.88
N ILE A 1058 -11.29 1.42 -11.95
CA ILE A 1058 -10.74 2.06 -10.77
C ILE A 1058 -11.88 2.76 -10.03
N LYS A 1059 -12.00 2.47 -8.74
CA LYS A 1059 -12.85 3.23 -7.82
C LYS A 1059 -11.99 4.22 -7.08
N TYR A 1060 -12.55 5.37 -6.73
CA TYR A 1060 -11.85 6.41 -5.99
C TYR A 1060 -12.59 6.70 -4.69
N ASP A 1061 -11.85 6.96 -3.61
CA ASP A 1061 -12.43 7.43 -2.36
C ASP A 1061 -12.77 8.93 -2.44
N ALA A 1062 -13.36 9.48 -1.38
CA ALA A 1062 -13.75 10.89 -1.31
C ALA A 1062 -12.56 11.87 -1.43
N ASN A 1063 -11.33 11.39 -1.22
CA ASN A 1063 -10.10 12.16 -1.32
C ASN A 1063 -9.40 11.96 -2.68
N GLY A 1064 -10.01 11.19 -3.59
CA GLY A 1064 -9.45 10.90 -4.92
C GLY A 1064 -8.38 9.81 -4.94
N ASN A 1065 -8.20 9.03 -3.87
CA ASN A 1065 -7.26 7.89 -3.87
C ASN A 1065 -7.91 6.65 -4.50
N GLU A 1066 -7.15 5.88 -5.27
CA GLU A 1066 -7.63 4.61 -5.82
C GLU A 1066 -7.98 3.63 -4.70
N GLN A 1067 -9.17 3.05 -4.77
CA GLN A 1067 -9.64 2.00 -3.88
C GLN A 1067 -9.35 0.62 -4.48
N GLY A 1068 -8.91 -0.30 -3.63
CA GLY A 1068 -8.77 -1.71 -3.93
C GLY A 1068 -10.12 -2.44 -3.99
N ALA A 1069 -10.06 -3.75 -4.27
CA ALA A 1069 -11.24 -4.60 -4.41
C ALA A 1069 -11.98 -4.89 -3.09
N LEU A 1070 -11.34 -4.61 -1.94
CA LEU A 1070 -11.96 -4.75 -0.63
C LEU A 1070 -12.96 -3.62 -0.36
N PRO A 1071 -14.25 -3.94 -0.16
CA PRO A 1071 -15.26 -2.96 0.16
C PRO A 1071 -15.10 -2.48 1.61
N MET A 1072 -14.96 -1.16 1.79
CA MET A 1072 -14.89 -0.53 3.11
C MET A 1072 -16.25 -0.56 3.82
N LEU A 1073 -17.33 -0.38 3.07
CA LEU A 1073 -18.68 -0.37 3.64
C LEU A 1073 -19.29 -1.78 3.66
N GLN A 1074 -20.23 -1.98 4.58
CA GLN A 1074 -20.99 -3.21 4.64
C GLN A 1074 -21.81 -3.40 3.36
N ILE A 1075 -21.69 -4.58 2.74
CA ILE A 1075 -22.50 -4.98 1.59
C ILE A 1075 -23.84 -5.52 2.10
N THR A 1076 -24.93 -4.87 1.71
CA THR A 1076 -26.29 -5.23 2.12
C THR A 1076 -27.09 -5.94 1.03
N SER A 1077 -26.65 -5.87 -0.23
CA SER A 1077 -27.31 -6.51 -1.37
C SER A 1077 -26.33 -6.80 -2.49
N LEU A 1078 -26.65 -7.78 -3.34
CA LEU A 1078 -25.93 -7.97 -4.59
C LEU A 1078 -26.23 -6.76 -5.50
N PRO A 1079 -25.32 -6.39 -6.42
CA PRO A 1079 -25.58 -5.31 -7.37
C PRO A 1079 -26.90 -5.63 -8.09
N ALA A 1080 -27.85 -4.68 -8.05
CA ALA A 1080 -29.03 -4.77 -8.91
C ALA A 1080 -28.53 -4.93 -10.34
N THR A 1081 -29.08 -5.90 -11.07
CA THR A 1081 -28.79 -6.05 -12.49
C THR A 1081 -29.00 -4.70 -13.17
N LEU A 1082 -27.96 -4.18 -13.82
CA LEU A 1082 -28.14 -3.17 -14.87
C LEU A 1082 -29.33 -3.62 -15.73
N ALA A 1083 -30.31 -2.73 -15.89
CA ALA A 1083 -31.46 -2.94 -16.74
C ALA A 1083 -31.01 -3.54 -18.09
N SER A 1084 -31.80 -4.48 -18.61
CA SER A 1084 -31.52 -5.20 -19.85
C SER A 1084 -31.19 -4.25 -21.01
N SER A 1085 -30.19 -4.65 -21.82
CA SER A 1085 -29.80 -4.18 -23.17
C SER A 1085 -30.00 -2.70 -23.50
N ALA A 1086 -28.93 -2.06 -24.00
CA ALA A 1086 -28.99 -0.74 -24.63
C ALA A 1086 -30.19 -0.64 -25.60
N LEU A 1087 -31.04 0.38 -25.39
CA LEU A 1087 -32.13 0.74 -26.28
C LEU A 1087 -31.63 0.85 -27.72
N ARG A 1088 -32.42 0.38 -28.70
CA ARG A 1088 -32.05 0.48 -30.12
C ARG A 1088 -31.86 1.95 -30.50
N LYS A 1089 -30.97 2.26 -31.44
CA LYS A 1089 -30.70 3.64 -31.88
C LYS A 1089 -31.98 4.39 -32.31
N THR A 1090 -32.98 3.67 -32.82
CA THR A 1090 -34.33 4.18 -33.13
C THR A 1090 -35.17 4.49 -31.87
N GLU A 1091 -35.14 3.65 -30.83
CA GLU A 1091 -35.78 3.95 -29.53
C GLU A 1091 -35.05 5.08 -28.77
N VAL A 1092 -33.73 5.19 -28.93
CA VAL A 1092 -32.93 6.29 -28.36
C VAL A 1092 -33.25 7.60 -29.06
N LEU A 1093 -33.46 7.60 -30.39
CA LEU A 1093 -33.86 8.79 -31.14
C LEU A 1093 -35.31 9.22 -30.86
N GLU A 1094 -36.20 8.29 -30.57
CA GLU A 1094 -37.56 8.59 -30.08
C GLU A 1094 -37.54 9.10 -28.63
N LYS A 1095 -36.79 8.46 -27.71
CA LYS A 1095 -36.72 8.88 -26.29
C LYS A 1095 -35.86 10.13 -26.03
N ILE A 1096 -34.89 10.46 -26.89
CA ILE A 1096 -34.15 11.75 -26.83
C ILE A 1096 -35.07 12.93 -27.22
N LYS A 1097 -36.13 12.69 -27.98
CA LYS A 1097 -37.12 13.72 -28.33
C LYS A 1097 -38.18 13.94 -27.26
N GLU A 1098 -38.36 13.02 -26.30
CA GLU A 1098 -39.46 13.11 -25.32
C GLU A 1098 -39.06 13.32 -23.85
N ASN A 1099 -37.78 13.21 -23.43
CA ASN A 1099 -37.44 13.29 -21.99
C ASN A 1099 -36.46 14.42 -21.61
N LYS A 1100 -36.87 15.69 -21.74
CA LYS A 1100 -36.19 16.82 -21.09
C LYS A 1100 -37.14 17.58 -20.17
N ILE A 1101 -36.98 17.36 -18.87
CA ILE A 1101 -37.50 18.28 -17.84
C ILE A 1101 -36.65 19.56 -17.89
N SER A 1102 -37.29 20.71 -18.10
CA SER A 1102 -36.63 22.03 -18.07
C SER A 1102 -37.40 22.99 -17.17
N LEU A 1103 -36.68 23.86 -16.46
CA LEU A 1103 -37.24 24.86 -15.56
C LEU A 1103 -37.01 26.26 -16.14
N PHE A 1104 -38.04 27.10 -16.15
CA PHE A 1104 -37.99 28.44 -16.73
C PHE A 1104 -38.96 29.40 -16.01
N PRO A 1105 -38.75 30.73 -16.04
CA PRO A 1105 -37.54 31.39 -16.52
C PRO A 1105 -36.33 31.06 -15.63
N ASN A 1106 -35.13 31.14 -16.19
CA ASN A 1106 -33.87 31.04 -15.45
C ASN A 1106 -32.90 32.08 -16.04
N PRO A 1107 -32.67 33.22 -15.38
CA PRO A 1107 -33.02 33.53 -13.97
C PRO A 1107 -34.54 33.64 -13.68
N VAL A 1108 -34.94 33.35 -12.45
CA VAL A 1108 -36.33 33.40 -11.95
C VAL A 1108 -36.48 34.51 -10.91
N LYS A 1109 -37.58 35.26 -10.99
CA LYS A 1109 -37.95 36.27 -9.99
C LYS A 1109 -38.90 35.71 -8.93
N ASP A 1110 -40.14 35.41 -9.30
CA ASP A 1110 -41.16 35.00 -8.31
C ASP A 1110 -41.81 33.64 -8.59
N VAL A 1111 -41.93 33.25 -9.86
CA VAL A 1111 -42.64 32.03 -10.29
C VAL A 1111 -41.76 31.21 -11.22
N LEU A 1112 -41.54 29.94 -10.87
CA LEU A 1112 -40.78 28.96 -11.64
C LEU A 1112 -41.74 27.97 -12.30
N TYR A 1113 -41.57 27.75 -13.60
CA TYR A 1113 -42.35 26.81 -14.41
C TYR A 1113 -41.54 25.56 -14.74
N ILE A 1114 -42.24 24.44 -14.92
CA ILE A 1114 -41.68 23.17 -15.37
C ILE A 1114 -42.25 22.80 -16.74
N LYS A 1115 -41.38 22.47 -17.69
CA LYS A 1115 -41.74 21.82 -18.95
C LYS A 1115 -41.25 20.39 -18.87
N ALA A 1116 -42.19 19.45 -18.78
CA ALA A 1116 -41.92 18.04 -18.60
C ALA A 1116 -43.02 17.19 -19.28
N PRO A 1117 -42.78 15.89 -19.54
CA PRO A 1117 -43.61 15.09 -20.45
C PRO A 1117 -44.94 14.58 -19.87
N GLU A 1118 -45.11 14.57 -18.54
CA GLU A 1118 -46.31 14.06 -17.86
C GLU A 1118 -47.11 15.22 -17.24
N GLU A 1119 -48.42 15.28 -17.45
CA GLU A 1119 -49.23 16.45 -17.04
C GLU A 1119 -49.61 16.51 -15.55
N LYS A 1120 -49.26 15.53 -14.70
CA LYS A 1120 -49.67 15.53 -13.28
C LYS A 1120 -48.61 14.97 -12.33
N GLY A 1121 -48.13 15.81 -11.40
CA GLY A 1121 -47.47 15.36 -10.16
C GLY A 1121 -45.95 15.51 -10.05
N TYR A 1122 -45.36 16.68 -10.38
CA TYR A 1122 -43.93 16.93 -10.13
C TYR A 1122 -43.67 17.57 -8.75
N PHE A 1123 -43.00 16.83 -7.88
CA PHE A 1123 -42.49 17.32 -6.60
C PHE A 1123 -41.06 17.83 -6.75
N TYR A 1124 -40.73 18.89 -6.03
CA TYR A 1124 -39.40 19.49 -6.06
C TYR A 1124 -38.80 19.66 -4.66
N GLN A 1125 -37.47 19.62 -4.62
CA GLN A 1125 -36.62 19.98 -3.49
C GLN A 1125 -35.55 20.96 -3.98
N MET A 1126 -35.47 22.15 -3.39
CA MET A 1126 -34.47 23.17 -3.72
C MET A 1126 -33.40 23.22 -2.64
N TYR A 1127 -32.15 23.13 -3.05
CA TYR A 1127 -30.98 23.19 -2.19
C TYR A 1127 -30.19 24.46 -2.47
N ASN A 1128 -29.66 25.09 -1.42
CA ASN A 1128 -28.63 26.11 -1.58
C ASN A 1128 -27.28 25.48 -1.95
N MET A 1129 -26.29 26.30 -2.28
CA MET A 1129 -24.95 25.83 -2.65
C MET A 1129 -24.18 25.13 -1.52
N SER A 1130 -24.64 25.24 -0.26
CA SER A 1130 -24.08 24.50 0.88
C SER A 1130 -24.76 23.14 1.09
N GLY A 1131 -25.69 22.75 0.21
CA GLY A 1131 -26.40 21.47 0.27
C GLY A 1131 -27.57 21.43 1.26
N GLN A 1132 -27.99 22.58 1.81
CA GLN A 1132 -29.14 22.66 2.72
C GLN A 1132 -30.43 22.77 1.90
N LEU A 1133 -31.44 21.98 2.28
CA LEU A 1133 -32.79 22.08 1.72
C LEU A 1133 -33.43 23.40 2.16
N VAL A 1134 -33.72 24.30 1.22
CA VAL A 1134 -34.28 25.63 1.49
C VAL A 1134 -35.76 25.75 1.16
N LYS A 1135 -36.27 24.91 0.26
CA LYS A 1135 -37.69 24.88 -0.12
C LYS A 1135 -38.03 23.54 -0.76
N SER A 1136 -39.24 23.02 -0.52
CA SER A 1136 -39.76 21.86 -1.22
C SER A 1136 -41.26 22.01 -1.44
N GLY A 1137 -41.80 21.37 -2.45
CA GLY A 1137 -43.23 21.44 -2.76
C GLY A 1137 -43.57 20.68 -4.02
N GLN A 1138 -44.72 21.02 -4.59
CA GLN A 1138 -45.19 20.48 -5.86
C GLN A 1138 -45.33 21.61 -6.89
N PHE A 1139 -45.11 21.31 -8.16
CA PHE A 1139 -45.55 22.18 -9.25
C PHE A 1139 -47.06 22.03 -9.41
N GLU A 1140 -47.81 23.06 -9.04
CA GLU A 1140 -49.26 23.15 -9.24
C GLU A 1140 -49.52 23.81 -10.60
N ASN A 1141 -50.26 23.14 -11.47
CA ASN A 1141 -50.52 23.57 -12.85
C ASN A 1141 -49.23 23.95 -13.63
N GLY A 1142 -48.14 23.20 -13.40
CA GLY A 1142 -46.85 23.42 -14.07
C GLY A 1142 -46.03 24.60 -13.52
N SER A 1143 -46.40 25.18 -12.38
CA SER A 1143 -45.69 26.32 -11.77
C SER A 1143 -45.52 26.20 -10.26
N THR A 1144 -44.57 26.93 -9.69
CA THR A 1144 -44.41 27.07 -8.24
C THR A 1144 -43.88 28.45 -7.87
N ASN A 1145 -44.29 28.97 -6.72
CA ASN A 1145 -43.85 30.26 -6.22
C ASN A 1145 -42.51 30.12 -5.47
N VAL A 1146 -41.51 30.89 -5.87
CA VAL A 1146 -40.15 30.92 -5.29
C VAL A 1146 -39.77 32.30 -4.72
N SER A 1147 -40.72 33.23 -4.60
CA SER A 1147 -40.49 34.60 -4.07
C SER A 1147 -39.88 34.62 -2.66
N SER A 1148 -40.11 33.57 -1.86
CA SER A 1148 -39.55 33.43 -0.51
C SER A 1148 -38.05 33.11 -0.48
N LEU A 1149 -37.43 32.82 -1.62
CA LEU A 1149 -35.98 32.58 -1.71
C LEU A 1149 -35.24 33.91 -1.83
N ILE A 1150 -34.09 34.02 -1.17
CA ILE A 1150 -33.16 35.15 -1.37
C ILE A 1150 -32.45 35.03 -2.73
N SER A 1151 -31.97 36.14 -3.27
CA SER A 1151 -31.20 36.14 -4.53
C SER A 1151 -29.98 35.23 -4.43
N GLY A 1152 -29.78 34.35 -5.41
CA GLY A 1152 -28.70 33.35 -5.37
C GLY A 1152 -28.89 32.15 -6.30
N ILE A 1153 -27.92 31.22 -6.27
CA ILE A 1153 -27.96 29.99 -7.06
C ILE A 1153 -28.56 28.86 -6.22
N TYR A 1154 -29.51 28.13 -6.83
CA TYR A 1154 -30.15 26.97 -6.22
C TYR A 1154 -30.08 25.74 -7.13
N LEU A 1155 -30.03 24.56 -6.52
CA LEU A 1155 -30.15 23.26 -7.20
C LEU A 1155 -31.53 22.68 -6.93
N VAL A 1156 -32.30 22.40 -7.98
CA VAL A 1156 -33.65 21.84 -7.89
C VAL A 1156 -33.61 20.36 -8.27
N ARG A 1157 -34.03 19.50 -7.35
CA ARG A 1157 -34.24 18.07 -7.57
C ARG A 1157 -35.73 17.82 -7.80
N ILE A 1158 -36.07 17.02 -8.81
CA ILE A 1158 -37.48 16.71 -9.18
C ILE A 1158 -37.75 15.21 -8.95
N ASN A 1159 -38.82 14.85 -8.26
CA ASN A 1159 -39.24 13.45 -8.01
C ASN A 1159 -38.10 12.51 -7.55
N ASN A 1160 -37.20 13.00 -6.68
CA ASN A 1160 -36.01 12.28 -6.20
C ASN A 1160 -35.02 11.82 -7.30
N SER A 1161 -35.00 12.46 -8.47
CA SER A 1161 -34.03 12.19 -9.54
C SER A 1161 -32.57 12.32 -9.09
N GLU A 1162 -31.66 11.55 -9.69
CA GLU A 1162 -30.21 11.72 -9.52
C GLU A 1162 -29.68 12.98 -10.23
N SER A 1163 -30.41 13.47 -11.24
CA SER A 1163 -30.11 14.72 -11.93
C SER A 1163 -30.74 15.92 -11.22
N MET A 1164 -29.98 17.00 -11.03
CA MET A 1164 -30.46 18.27 -10.46
C MET A 1164 -30.39 19.39 -11.50
N VAL A 1165 -31.38 20.29 -11.49
CA VAL A 1165 -31.46 21.45 -12.39
C VAL A 1165 -31.01 22.70 -11.64
N LYS A 1166 -30.04 23.44 -12.18
CA LYS A 1166 -29.58 24.71 -11.61
C LYS A 1166 -30.54 25.84 -11.99
N ILE A 1167 -30.97 26.63 -11.01
CA ILE A 1167 -31.71 27.89 -11.22
C ILE A 1167 -30.98 29.06 -10.55
N ILE A 1168 -31.18 30.26 -11.08
CA ILE A 1168 -30.68 31.52 -10.54
C ILE A 1168 -31.89 32.33 -10.08
N LYS A 1169 -31.98 32.65 -8.78
CA LYS A 1169 -32.99 33.55 -8.21
C LYS A 1169 -32.45 34.98 -8.27
N GLU A 1170 -33.18 35.88 -8.91
CA GLU A 1170 -32.91 37.32 -8.94
C GLU A 1170 -33.24 38.01 -7.62
#